data_AF-A0A6N7GJ16-F1
#
_entry.id   AF-A0A6N7GJ16-F1
#
_cell.length_a   1.000
_cell.length_b   1.000
_cell.length_c   1.000
_cell.angle_alpha   90.00
_cell.angle_beta   90.00
_cell.angle_gamma   90.00
#
_symmetry.space_group_name_H-M   'P 1'
#
loop_
_entity.id
_entity.type
_entity.pdbx_description
1 polymer ?
#
loop_
_entity_poly.entity_id
_entity_poly.type
_entity_poly.pdbx_seq_one_letter_code
_entity_poly.pdbx_strand_id
1 'polypeptide(L)'
;HGTHVASTVAGTGAGSQGSYTGVAPGAGLLIGKVCTSAGTCPNSGTISAMEWAAPIADVISMSIGTTTANDGSSPTALAVNRLTAQHDTLFVIAAGNNGTRGVGAPGAADAALTVGAVDKSGALAGFSSRGPRLGDFAIKPDITAPGVAITAARAAGTSMGTPVDDFYTRANGTSMATPHVAGAAAIVLQQDPDLSAAHLKAAMVGAAAPNPDLSIYQQGGGLVDIPATLAAPVLATPAPLNLGFIPYPPVDLTPIEQTVTYTNRTDAAVDLDLALEVTAADGTAVPAPALSVDPATVTVPASGTATATVRLDANGLAVGSYGGYLVAAGEAGAARTPVGFHLEREMYEIAITGIARDGRPARCCSLFVADAYDTQNVRTNMFFRDGVARMRVPPSTYWVGGSIRTYDGNNVTIQDRVFVGVSTLEVTEDTSLVLDARQAEEVLIDTPAHPDASPFAQQSRMMLRFIAEQNGTYGATYVGPWVRTFALESDPVEVGEFEFVTNARMAAPQLELAVVDPVATELFARRLVGPPLLDDDLELPLVFAGTGAVSDYADIDATGAAVLTLRDGPSLPAKEATARANGAAALLVMNNATGWFSGSVGGAAELPSIAISGEEGAMLRDLLADGEVTVRVAGTAFSPYLYELVYPEPDRFPSGGQYVAEPAQLATVNNTIHGVPGHTVG
;
A
#
# COMPACT_ATOMS: atom_id res chain seq x y z
N HIS A 1 -5.84 23.13 -2.74
CA HIS A 1 -6.78 21.98 -2.71
C HIS A 1 -7.89 22.20 -1.69
N GLY A 2 -7.61 22.15 -0.38
CA GLY A 2 -8.66 22.31 0.66
C GLY A 2 -9.56 23.53 0.50
N THR A 3 -9.01 24.72 0.20
CA THR A 3 -9.80 25.94 -0.06
C THR A 3 -10.78 25.78 -1.22
N HIS A 4 -10.36 25.12 -2.30
CA HIS A 4 -11.17 24.91 -3.50
C HIS A 4 -12.37 24.01 -3.16
N VAL A 5 -12.09 22.85 -2.55
CA VAL A 5 -13.12 21.90 -2.10
C VAL A 5 -14.10 22.53 -1.11
N ALA A 6 -13.61 23.22 -0.08
CA ALA A 6 -14.46 23.88 0.91
C ALA A 6 -15.37 24.94 0.28
N SER A 7 -14.85 25.71 -0.69
CA SER A 7 -15.65 26.72 -1.39
C SER A 7 -16.67 26.12 -2.36
N THR A 8 -16.42 24.94 -2.93
CA THR A 8 -17.43 24.22 -3.70
C THR A 8 -18.59 23.76 -2.83
N VAL A 9 -18.35 23.42 -1.55
CA VAL A 9 -19.43 23.16 -0.59
C VAL A 9 -20.15 24.45 -0.22
N ALA A 10 -19.46 25.40 0.43
CA ALA A 10 -20.13 26.51 1.13
C ALA A 10 -19.55 27.90 0.81
N GLY A 11 -18.85 28.06 -0.32
CA GLY A 11 -18.32 29.36 -0.74
C GLY A 11 -19.45 30.33 -1.07
N THR A 12 -19.44 31.54 -0.50
CA THR A 12 -20.46 32.57 -0.78
C THR A 12 -20.34 33.21 -2.17
N GLY A 13 -19.27 32.90 -2.92
CA GLY A 13 -19.03 33.51 -4.23
C GLY A 13 -18.64 34.99 -4.19
N ALA A 14 -18.37 35.57 -3.02
CA ALA A 14 -18.15 37.01 -2.85
C ALA A 14 -17.08 37.61 -3.80
N GLY A 15 -15.96 36.91 -4.00
CA GLY A 15 -14.89 37.35 -4.91
C GLY A 15 -15.27 37.37 -6.39
N SER A 16 -16.40 36.75 -6.76
CA SER A 16 -16.91 36.65 -8.14
C SER A 16 -18.31 37.24 -8.30
N GLN A 17 -18.76 38.05 -7.31
CA GLN A 17 -20.12 38.61 -7.26
C GLN A 17 -21.21 37.53 -7.37
N GLY A 18 -20.97 36.37 -6.76
CA GLY A 18 -21.91 35.23 -6.73
C GLY A 18 -21.79 34.26 -7.90
N SER A 19 -20.96 34.52 -8.92
CA SER A 19 -20.83 33.65 -10.10
C SER A 19 -20.31 32.25 -9.77
N TYR A 20 -19.43 32.14 -8.75
CA TYR A 20 -18.86 30.89 -8.27
C TYR A 20 -19.30 30.62 -6.82
N THR A 21 -20.61 30.66 -6.59
CA THR A 21 -21.22 30.26 -5.32
C THR A 21 -21.15 28.74 -5.17
N GLY A 22 -20.79 28.27 -3.98
CA GLY A 22 -20.82 26.85 -3.61
C GLY A 22 -22.25 26.31 -3.57
N VAL A 23 -22.38 25.00 -3.42
CA VAL A 23 -23.69 24.34 -3.45
C VAL A 23 -24.56 24.76 -2.26
N ALA A 24 -24.01 24.78 -1.04
CA ALA A 24 -24.69 25.12 0.21
C ALA A 24 -23.99 26.28 0.94
N PRO A 25 -24.07 27.53 0.44
CA PRO A 25 -23.32 28.68 0.98
C PRO A 25 -23.74 29.11 2.40
N GLY A 26 -24.89 28.63 2.89
CA GLY A 26 -25.35 28.85 4.27
C GLY A 26 -24.84 27.82 5.28
N ALA A 27 -24.14 26.77 4.85
CA ALA A 27 -23.63 25.73 5.75
C ALA A 27 -22.40 26.21 6.55
N GLY A 28 -22.29 25.76 7.80
CA GLY A 28 -21.08 25.92 8.60
C GLY A 28 -19.98 24.96 8.12
N LEU A 29 -18.71 25.35 8.28
CA LEU A 29 -17.56 24.52 7.90
C LEU A 29 -16.67 24.20 9.11
N LEU A 30 -16.38 22.91 9.28
CA LEU A 30 -15.33 22.39 10.15
C LEU A 30 -14.14 21.96 9.26
N ILE A 31 -12.95 22.50 9.51
CA ILE A 31 -11.78 22.29 8.64
C ILE A 31 -10.70 21.46 9.37
N GLY A 32 -10.61 20.18 9.04
CA GLY A 32 -9.54 19.28 9.48
C GLY A 32 -8.40 19.19 8.46
N LYS A 33 -7.22 19.75 8.77
CA LYS A 33 -6.03 19.64 7.90
C LYS A 33 -5.25 18.36 8.22
N VAL A 34 -5.39 17.35 7.36
CA VAL A 34 -4.73 16.04 7.54
C VAL A 34 -3.61 15.75 6.54
N CYS A 35 -3.47 16.57 5.51
CA CYS A 35 -2.45 16.38 4.47
C CYS A 35 -1.24 17.30 4.70
N THR A 36 -0.06 16.77 4.37
CA THR A 36 1.22 17.47 4.45
C THR A 36 1.44 18.39 3.23
N SER A 37 2.47 19.22 3.28
CA SER A 37 2.90 20.03 2.13
C SER A 37 3.37 19.18 0.94
N ALA A 38 3.78 17.92 1.18
CA ALA A 38 4.13 16.97 0.14
C ALA A 38 2.92 16.32 -0.54
N GLY A 39 1.69 16.69 -0.15
CA GLY A 39 0.45 16.13 -0.72
C GLY A 39 0.09 14.74 -0.20
N THR A 40 0.83 14.22 0.78
CA THR A 40 0.51 12.95 1.46
C THR A 40 -0.44 13.18 2.62
N CYS A 41 -1.41 12.28 2.80
CA CYS A 41 -2.39 12.35 3.89
C CYS A 41 -2.26 11.07 4.74
N PRO A 42 -1.51 11.09 5.85
CA PRO A 42 -1.28 9.89 6.67
C PRO A 42 -2.59 9.29 7.21
N ASN A 43 -2.71 7.96 7.18
CA ASN A 43 -3.91 7.26 7.66
C ASN A 43 -4.25 7.61 9.11
N SER A 44 -3.24 7.73 9.99
CA SER A 44 -3.44 8.10 11.40
C SER A 44 -4.05 9.50 11.55
N GLY A 45 -3.56 10.49 10.79
CA GLY A 45 -4.09 11.85 10.79
C GLY A 45 -5.52 11.90 10.22
N THR A 46 -5.77 11.15 9.15
CA THR A 46 -7.10 11.02 8.54
C THR A 46 -8.11 10.44 9.54
N ILE A 47 -7.79 9.33 10.21
CA ILE A 47 -8.66 8.70 11.20
C ILE A 47 -8.91 9.64 12.38
N SER A 48 -7.86 10.30 12.90
CA SER A 48 -8.01 11.25 14.01
C SER A 48 -8.97 12.40 13.68
N ALA A 49 -8.94 12.90 12.44
CA ALA A 49 -9.88 13.94 12.00
C ALA A 49 -11.32 13.41 11.81
N MET A 50 -11.48 12.17 11.32
CA MET A 50 -12.79 11.52 11.25
C MET A 50 -13.41 11.39 12.65
N GLU A 51 -12.63 10.92 13.63
CA GLU A 51 -13.08 10.73 15.02
C GLU A 51 -13.43 12.05 15.72
N TRP A 52 -12.72 13.13 15.39
CA TRP A 52 -13.04 14.47 15.88
C TRP A 52 -14.33 15.02 15.26
N ALA A 53 -14.50 14.87 13.95
CA ALA A 53 -15.59 15.51 13.21
C ALA A 53 -16.92 14.76 13.30
N ALA A 54 -16.91 13.42 13.30
CA ALA A 54 -18.13 12.59 13.28
C ALA A 54 -19.16 12.97 14.37
N PRO A 55 -18.80 13.12 15.66
CA PRO A 55 -19.80 13.45 16.69
C PRO A 55 -20.43 14.85 16.58
N ILE A 56 -19.92 15.73 15.71
CA ILE A 56 -20.32 17.15 15.65
C ILE A 56 -20.67 17.65 14.24
N ALA A 57 -20.56 16.80 13.22
CA ALA A 57 -20.84 17.14 11.83
C ALA A 57 -21.92 16.21 11.27
N ASP A 58 -22.86 16.78 10.51
CA ASP A 58 -23.90 15.99 9.83
C ASP A 58 -23.33 15.30 8.57
N VAL A 59 -22.45 16.01 7.85
CA VAL A 59 -21.81 15.55 6.62
C VAL A 59 -20.31 15.83 6.65
N ILE A 60 -19.49 14.83 6.36
CA ILE A 60 -18.03 14.96 6.26
C ILE A 60 -17.60 14.78 4.81
N SER A 61 -17.06 15.84 4.19
CA SER A 61 -16.51 15.80 2.83
C SER A 61 -15.02 15.42 2.85
N MET A 62 -14.68 14.32 2.19
CA MET A 62 -13.32 13.78 2.13
C MET A 62 -12.82 13.62 0.70
N SER A 63 -12.22 14.70 0.18
CA SER A 63 -11.59 14.71 -1.14
C SER A 63 -10.17 14.13 -1.14
N ILE A 64 -9.97 13.01 -0.43
CA ILE A 64 -8.70 12.28 -0.24
C ILE A 64 -8.91 10.78 -0.43
N GLY A 65 -7.85 10.06 -0.78
CA GLY A 65 -7.89 8.60 -0.85
C GLY A 65 -6.58 7.98 -1.33
N THR A 66 -6.51 6.65 -1.33
CA THR A 66 -5.38 5.88 -1.82
C THR A 66 -5.42 5.75 -3.34
N THR A 67 -4.24 5.69 -3.97
CA THR A 67 -4.12 5.40 -5.41
C THR A 67 -4.29 3.92 -5.73
N THR A 68 -4.21 3.03 -4.74
CA THR A 68 -4.44 1.60 -4.92
C THR A 68 -5.90 1.26 -4.65
N ALA A 69 -6.43 0.32 -5.44
CA ALA A 69 -7.72 -0.31 -5.21
C ALA A 69 -7.76 -0.92 -3.79
N ASN A 70 -8.91 -0.85 -3.13
CA ASN A 70 -9.09 -1.38 -1.79
C ASN A 70 -10.37 -2.23 -1.72
N ASP A 71 -10.34 -3.24 -0.85
CA ASP A 71 -11.42 -4.21 -0.61
C ASP A 71 -12.38 -3.79 0.51
N GLY A 72 -12.24 -2.56 1.02
CA GLY A 72 -13.03 -2.06 2.14
C GLY A 72 -12.48 -2.47 3.52
N SER A 73 -11.41 -3.26 3.59
CA SER A 73 -10.82 -3.73 4.86
C SER A 73 -9.73 -2.82 5.42
N SER A 74 -9.38 -1.72 4.73
CA SER A 74 -8.35 -0.80 5.22
C SER A 74 -8.78 -0.12 6.54
N PRO A 75 -7.83 0.26 7.42
CA PRO A 75 -8.14 0.96 8.67
C PRO A 75 -9.01 2.21 8.48
N THR A 76 -8.78 2.98 7.41
CA THR A 76 -9.58 4.17 7.08
C THR A 76 -11.00 3.82 6.60
N ALA A 77 -11.18 2.71 5.88
CA ALA A 77 -12.51 2.27 5.44
C ALA A 77 -13.33 1.72 6.62
N LEU A 78 -12.69 0.91 7.47
CA LEU A 78 -13.30 0.41 8.71
C LEU A 78 -13.67 1.55 9.67
N ALA A 79 -12.84 2.61 9.75
CA ALA A 79 -13.15 3.79 10.53
C ALA A 79 -14.41 4.50 10.04
N VAL A 80 -14.59 4.66 8.72
CA VAL A 80 -15.81 5.24 8.14
C VAL A 80 -17.04 4.41 8.52
N ASN A 81 -17.00 3.09 8.28
CA ASN A 81 -18.10 2.19 8.64
C ASN A 81 -18.47 2.30 10.12
N ARG A 82 -17.47 2.25 11.01
CA ARG A 82 -17.66 2.36 12.46
C ARG A 82 -18.25 3.72 12.86
N LEU A 83 -17.69 4.82 12.36
CA LEU A 83 -18.10 6.17 12.77
C LEU A 83 -19.48 6.55 12.25
N THR A 84 -19.85 6.14 11.03
CA THR A 84 -21.23 6.27 10.56
C THR A 84 -22.19 5.51 11.45
N ALA A 85 -21.88 4.26 11.82
CA ALA A 85 -22.74 3.48 12.71
C ALA A 85 -22.84 4.07 14.14
N GLN A 86 -21.80 4.76 14.61
CA GLN A 86 -21.76 5.34 15.97
C GLN A 86 -22.41 6.71 16.08
N HIS A 87 -22.31 7.53 15.03
CA HIS A 87 -22.69 8.95 15.09
C HIS A 87 -23.75 9.36 14.06
N ASP A 88 -24.15 8.44 13.19
CA ASP A 88 -25.09 8.70 12.08
C ASP A 88 -24.61 9.81 11.12
N THR A 89 -23.30 9.98 11.02
CA THR A 89 -22.66 10.95 10.11
C THR A 89 -22.48 10.36 8.72
N LEU A 90 -22.85 11.12 7.70
CA LEU A 90 -22.58 10.75 6.31
C LEU A 90 -21.17 11.17 5.88
N PHE A 91 -20.34 10.19 5.50
CA PHE A 91 -19.04 10.45 4.87
C PHE A 91 -19.18 10.46 3.34
N VAL A 92 -18.89 11.61 2.72
CA VAL A 92 -18.91 11.81 1.27
C VAL A 92 -17.48 11.81 0.77
N ILE A 93 -17.09 10.81 -0.01
CA ILE A 93 -15.66 10.49 -0.27
C ILE A 93 -15.38 10.39 -1.77
N ALA A 94 -14.22 10.88 -2.22
CA ALA A 94 -13.80 10.77 -3.62
C ALA A 94 -13.54 9.31 -4.03
N ALA A 95 -13.94 8.91 -5.24
CA ALA A 95 -13.68 7.56 -5.77
C ALA A 95 -12.19 7.33 -6.13
N GLY A 96 -11.46 8.38 -6.48
CA GLY A 96 -10.07 8.31 -6.97
C GLY A 96 -9.93 8.79 -8.42
N ASN A 97 -8.68 8.99 -8.86
CA ASN A 97 -8.34 9.60 -10.16
C ASN A 97 -7.46 8.69 -11.05
N ASN A 98 -7.59 7.37 -10.95
CA ASN A 98 -6.74 6.43 -11.69
C ASN A 98 -7.29 6.06 -13.08
N GLY A 99 -8.57 6.35 -13.36
CA GLY A 99 -9.27 5.98 -14.60
C GLY A 99 -9.52 4.48 -14.79
N THR A 100 -9.00 3.65 -13.89
CA THR A 100 -9.10 2.19 -13.91
C THR A 100 -10.15 1.66 -12.92
N ARG A 101 -10.40 0.35 -12.98
CA ARG A 101 -11.20 -0.36 -11.98
C ARG A 101 -10.48 -0.38 -10.63
N GLY A 102 -11.24 -0.28 -9.55
CA GLY A 102 -10.78 -0.28 -8.17
C GLY A 102 -10.84 1.10 -7.52
N VAL A 103 -11.82 1.28 -6.64
CA VAL A 103 -11.93 2.46 -5.78
C VAL A 103 -10.97 2.35 -4.60
N GLY A 104 -10.32 3.46 -4.25
CA GLY A 104 -9.37 3.53 -3.14
C GLY A 104 -10.05 3.72 -1.77
N ALA A 105 -9.30 3.48 -0.70
CA ALA A 105 -9.75 3.83 0.65
C ALA A 105 -9.59 5.35 0.90
N PRO A 106 -10.46 6.00 1.69
CA PRO A 106 -11.59 5.43 2.42
C PRO A 106 -12.88 5.24 1.59
N GLY A 107 -12.91 5.67 0.33
CA GLY A 107 -14.10 5.55 -0.54
C GLY A 107 -14.56 4.12 -0.83
N ALA A 108 -13.73 3.12 -0.52
CA ALA A 108 -14.10 1.72 -0.58
C ALA A 108 -15.00 1.26 0.60
N ALA A 109 -15.24 2.07 1.63
CA ALA A 109 -16.11 1.71 2.75
C ALA A 109 -17.59 1.54 2.32
N ASP A 110 -18.31 0.59 2.94
CA ASP A 110 -19.73 0.32 2.64
C ASP A 110 -20.62 1.53 2.93
N ALA A 111 -20.39 2.15 4.09
CA ALA A 111 -21.17 3.29 4.58
C ALA A 111 -20.85 4.60 3.84
N ALA A 112 -19.70 4.70 3.15
CA ALA A 112 -19.34 5.90 2.42
C ALA A 112 -20.31 6.18 1.25
N LEU A 113 -20.65 7.45 1.03
CA LEU A 113 -21.20 7.94 -0.22
C LEU A 113 -20.04 8.35 -1.14
N THR A 114 -19.64 7.42 -2.01
CA THR A 114 -18.45 7.55 -2.84
C THR A 114 -18.77 8.19 -4.19
N VAL A 115 -17.98 9.19 -4.58
CA VAL A 115 -18.32 10.11 -5.67
C VAL A 115 -17.36 9.97 -6.84
N GLY A 116 -17.91 9.57 -8.00
CA GLY A 116 -17.25 9.62 -9.31
C GLY A 116 -17.37 11.01 -9.96
N ALA A 117 -16.53 11.27 -10.96
CA ALA A 117 -16.47 12.57 -11.63
C ALA A 117 -17.02 12.48 -13.05
N VAL A 118 -17.91 13.42 -13.39
CA VAL A 118 -18.35 13.69 -14.76
C VAL A 118 -17.96 15.10 -15.19
N ASP A 119 -17.99 15.34 -16.49
CA ASP A 119 -17.93 16.69 -17.04
C ASP A 119 -19.30 17.37 -17.14
N LYS A 120 -19.33 18.60 -17.66
CA LYS A 120 -20.55 19.40 -17.82
C LYS A 120 -21.62 18.77 -18.72
N SER A 121 -21.27 17.79 -19.55
CA SER A 121 -22.21 17.04 -20.39
C SER A 121 -22.72 15.76 -19.74
N GLY A 122 -22.28 15.46 -18.51
CA GLY A 122 -22.60 14.20 -17.84
C GLY A 122 -21.78 13.01 -18.34
N ALA A 123 -20.73 13.25 -19.15
CA ALA A 123 -19.82 12.20 -19.59
C ALA A 123 -18.83 11.88 -18.47
N LEU A 124 -18.57 10.58 -18.25
CA LEU A 124 -17.61 10.12 -17.25
C LEU A 124 -16.22 10.68 -17.55
N ALA A 125 -15.60 11.32 -16.55
CA ALA A 125 -14.25 11.81 -16.70
C ALA A 125 -13.27 10.63 -16.88
N GLY A 126 -12.36 10.71 -17.84
CA GLY A 126 -11.42 9.62 -18.15
C GLY A 126 -10.57 9.18 -16.96
N PHE A 127 -10.28 10.09 -16.02
CA PHE A 127 -9.55 9.79 -14.79
C PHE A 127 -10.42 9.23 -13.66
N SER A 128 -11.76 9.30 -13.72
CA SER A 128 -12.61 8.86 -12.61
C SER A 128 -12.39 7.37 -12.35
N SER A 129 -11.95 7.02 -11.14
CA SER A 129 -11.87 5.63 -10.72
C SER A 129 -13.25 4.98 -10.78
N ARG A 130 -13.27 3.70 -11.14
CA ARG A 130 -14.49 2.92 -11.40
C ARG A 130 -14.51 1.71 -10.48
N GLY A 131 -15.68 1.19 -10.19
CA GLY A 131 -15.83 -0.12 -9.61
C GLY A 131 -15.59 -1.25 -10.61
N PRO A 132 -15.93 -2.47 -10.19
CA PRO A 132 -16.39 -2.82 -8.86
C PRO A 132 -15.28 -2.67 -7.80
N ARG A 133 -15.66 -2.69 -6.51
CA ARG A 133 -14.71 -2.75 -5.39
C ARG A 133 -13.85 -4.00 -5.51
N LEU A 134 -12.59 -3.90 -5.10
CA LEU A 134 -11.64 -5.02 -5.19
C LEU A 134 -12.06 -6.16 -4.25
N GLY A 135 -11.96 -7.41 -4.69
CA GLY A 135 -12.16 -8.59 -3.85
C GLY A 135 -13.61 -9.08 -3.80
N ASP A 136 -14.55 -8.23 -3.41
CA ASP A 136 -15.96 -8.61 -3.21
C ASP A 136 -16.94 -8.09 -4.27
N PHE A 137 -16.41 -7.35 -5.23
CA PHE A 137 -17.13 -6.82 -6.37
C PHE A 137 -18.29 -5.86 -6.04
N ALA A 138 -18.31 -5.26 -4.84
CA ALA A 138 -19.36 -4.32 -4.46
C ALA A 138 -19.41 -3.08 -5.38
N ILE A 139 -20.60 -2.53 -5.54
CA ILE A 139 -20.87 -1.35 -6.37
C ILE A 139 -20.21 -0.12 -5.74
N LYS A 140 -19.26 0.46 -6.49
CA LYS A 140 -18.67 1.78 -6.28
C LYS A 140 -18.34 2.40 -7.65
N PRO A 141 -18.28 3.73 -7.82
CA PRO A 141 -18.78 4.74 -6.89
C PRO A 141 -20.31 4.59 -6.66
N ASP A 142 -20.84 5.27 -5.66
CA ASP A 142 -22.29 5.26 -5.35
C ASP A 142 -23.05 6.31 -6.17
N ILE A 143 -22.39 7.41 -6.55
CA ILE A 143 -22.99 8.53 -7.29
C ILE A 143 -21.92 9.29 -8.09
N THR A 144 -22.31 10.14 -9.02
CA THR A 144 -21.43 11.05 -9.76
C THR A 144 -21.82 12.51 -9.60
N ALA A 145 -20.84 13.39 -9.76
CA ALA A 145 -21.05 14.83 -9.77
C ALA A 145 -20.02 15.54 -10.68
N PRO A 146 -20.23 16.82 -11.02
CA PRO A 146 -19.29 17.60 -11.82
C PRO A 146 -17.91 17.66 -11.16
N GLY A 147 -16.90 17.10 -11.84
CA GLY A 147 -15.52 17.06 -11.37
C GLY A 147 -14.50 17.53 -12.39
N VAL A 148 -14.94 17.98 -13.57
CA VAL A 148 -14.08 18.47 -14.65
C VAL A 148 -14.25 19.98 -14.81
N ALA A 149 -13.14 20.71 -14.89
CA ALA A 149 -13.07 22.14 -15.10
C ALA A 149 -13.84 22.96 -14.06
N ILE A 150 -13.84 22.52 -12.81
CA ILE A 150 -14.55 23.17 -11.71
C ILE A 150 -13.79 24.41 -11.26
N THR A 151 -14.45 25.56 -11.34
CA THR A 151 -13.91 26.85 -10.88
C THR A 151 -14.36 27.10 -9.45
N ALA A 152 -13.42 27.23 -8.52
CA ALA A 152 -13.70 27.52 -7.12
C ALA A 152 -12.54 28.29 -6.47
N ALA A 153 -12.70 28.67 -5.21
CA ALA A 153 -11.77 29.58 -4.54
C ALA A 153 -10.34 29.01 -4.45
N ARG A 154 -9.35 29.88 -4.57
CA ARG A 154 -7.92 29.57 -4.39
C ARG A 154 -7.35 30.42 -3.25
N ALA A 155 -6.33 29.88 -2.59
CA ALA A 155 -5.56 30.65 -1.60
C ALA A 155 -4.37 31.33 -2.28
N ALA A 156 -3.99 32.51 -1.79
CA ALA A 156 -2.79 33.21 -2.23
C ALA A 156 -1.53 32.33 -2.06
N GLY A 157 -0.58 32.44 -2.98
CA GLY A 157 0.67 31.67 -2.94
C GLY A 157 0.52 30.18 -3.28
N THR A 158 -0.62 29.75 -3.86
CA THR A 158 -0.85 28.36 -4.27
C THR A 158 -0.89 28.18 -5.79
N SER A 159 -0.50 26.99 -6.26
CA SER A 159 -0.31 26.65 -7.67
C SER A 159 -1.24 25.55 -8.21
N MET A 160 -2.19 25.06 -7.40
CA MET A 160 -3.11 24.01 -7.84
C MET A 160 -4.04 24.52 -8.96
N GLY A 161 -4.18 23.73 -10.02
CA GLY A 161 -5.12 24.01 -11.11
C GLY A 161 -4.64 25.10 -12.06
N THR A 162 -5.55 25.58 -12.91
CA THR A 162 -5.32 26.73 -13.79
C THR A 162 -5.89 27.97 -13.10
N PRO A 163 -5.07 28.96 -12.70
CA PRO A 163 -5.58 30.21 -12.12
C PRO A 163 -6.57 30.89 -13.07
N VAL A 164 -7.70 31.35 -12.54
CA VAL A 164 -8.67 32.19 -13.26
C VAL A 164 -8.36 33.65 -12.96
N ASP A 165 -8.18 33.97 -11.68
CA ASP A 165 -7.73 35.25 -11.15
C ASP A 165 -7.02 35.03 -9.79
N ASP A 166 -6.89 36.07 -8.97
CA ASP A 166 -6.26 35.99 -7.65
C ASP A 166 -7.07 35.14 -6.64
N PHE A 167 -8.39 35.05 -6.82
CA PHE A 167 -9.34 34.43 -5.89
C PHE A 167 -9.86 33.08 -6.35
N TYR A 168 -9.75 32.74 -7.63
CA TYR A 168 -10.32 31.52 -8.21
C TYR A 168 -9.35 30.73 -9.08
N THR A 169 -9.52 29.41 -9.05
CA THR A 169 -8.80 28.49 -9.94
C THR A 169 -9.72 27.39 -10.46
N ARG A 170 -9.38 26.88 -11.63
CA ARG A 170 -10.04 25.76 -12.28
C ARG A 170 -9.27 24.47 -12.04
N ALA A 171 -9.94 23.43 -11.56
CA ALA A 171 -9.33 22.13 -11.27
C ALA A 171 -10.19 20.96 -11.77
N ASN A 172 -9.54 19.80 -11.88
CA ASN A 172 -10.16 18.52 -12.25
C ASN A 172 -9.92 17.50 -11.14
N GLY A 173 -10.90 16.64 -10.89
CA GLY A 173 -10.74 15.48 -10.01
C GLY A 173 -12.06 15.03 -9.40
N THR A 174 -12.13 13.77 -8.97
CA THR A 174 -13.18 13.31 -8.05
C THR A 174 -13.18 14.13 -6.77
N SER A 175 -12.03 14.65 -6.35
CA SER A 175 -11.90 15.66 -5.29
C SER A 175 -12.78 16.91 -5.48
N MET A 176 -13.12 17.29 -6.71
CA MET A 176 -14.00 18.43 -7.02
C MET A 176 -15.45 18.00 -7.17
N ALA A 177 -15.71 16.73 -7.53
CA ALA A 177 -17.07 16.17 -7.55
C ALA A 177 -17.60 15.93 -6.12
N THR A 178 -16.78 15.39 -5.21
CA THR A 178 -17.12 15.14 -3.81
C THR A 178 -17.78 16.32 -3.07
N PRO A 179 -17.25 17.55 -3.12
CA PRO A 179 -17.88 18.69 -2.44
C PRO A 179 -19.21 19.12 -3.05
N HIS A 180 -19.48 18.86 -4.33
CA HIS A 180 -20.82 19.09 -4.88
C HIS A 180 -21.85 18.20 -4.19
N VAL A 181 -21.52 16.91 -4.02
CA VAL A 181 -22.38 15.94 -3.35
C VAL A 181 -22.50 16.25 -1.84
N ALA A 182 -21.42 16.66 -1.19
CA ALA A 182 -21.48 17.05 0.23
C ALA A 182 -22.37 18.28 0.46
N GLY A 183 -22.30 19.29 -0.42
CA GLY A 183 -23.21 20.44 -0.36
C GLY A 183 -24.66 20.05 -0.69
N ALA A 184 -24.87 19.14 -1.65
CA ALA A 184 -26.20 18.61 -1.93
C ALA A 184 -26.80 17.88 -0.72
N ALA A 185 -25.99 17.05 -0.04
CA ALA A 185 -26.38 16.36 1.19
C ALA A 185 -26.79 17.35 2.29
N ALA A 186 -26.04 18.45 2.46
CA ALA A 186 -26.38 19.50 3.42
C ALA A 186 -27.71 20.19 3.10
N ILE A 187 -28.03 20.44 1.82
CA ILE A 187 -29.34 20.98 1.41
C ILE A 187 -30.47 20.00 1.70
N VAL A 188 -30.26 18.71 1.43
CA VAL A 188 -31.28 17.68 1.69
C VAL A 188 -31.56 17.59 3.19
N LEU A 189 -30.52 17.55 4.04
CA LEU A 189 -30.68 17.59 5.50
C LEU A 189 -31.30 18.88 6.02
N GLN A 190 -31.09 20.01 5.36
CA GLN A 190 -31.77 21.25 5.75
C GLN A 190 -33.30 21.13 5.61
N GLN A 191 -33.78 20.38 4.60
CA GLN A 191 -35.21 20.16 4.40
C GLN A 191 -35.76 19.01 5.23
N ASP A 192 -34.94 17.98 5.48
CA ASP A 192 -35.31 16.75 6.18
C ASP A 192 -34.21 16.39 7.21
N PRO A 193 -34.18 17.09 8.38
CA PRO A 193 -33.07 17.01 9.33
C PRO A 193 -33.02 15.69 10.10
N ASP A 194 -34.09 14.90 10.06
CA ASP A 194 -34.20 13.62 10.77
C ASP A 194 -33.72 12.43 9.90
N LEU A 195 -33.25 12.68 8.67
CA LEU A 195 -32.67 11.63 7.84
C LEU A 195 -31.38 11.09 8.45
N SER A 196 -31.37 9.78 8.70
CA SER A 196 -30.13 9.07 9.00
C SER A 196 -29.17 9.10 7.82
N ALA A 197 -27.87 8.91 8.07
CA ALA A 197 -26.86 8.86 7.02
C ALA A 197 -27.17 7.80 5.94
N ALA A 198 -27.73 6.65 6.36
CA ALA A 198 -28.15 5.59 5.45
C ALA A 198 -29.33 6.01 4.56
N HIS A 199 -30.35 6.66 5.14
CA HIS A 199 -31.50 7.17 4.38
C HIS A 199 -31.10 8.33 3.48
N LEU A 200 -30.23 9.24 3.92
CA LEU A 200 -29.70 10.33 3.12
C LEU A 200 -28.90 9.81 1.92
N LYS A 201 -27.98 8.87 2.15
CA LYS A 201 -27.25 8.17 1.08
C LYS A 201 -28.23 7.55 0.08
N ALA A 202 -29.22 6.81 0.58
CA ALA A 202 -30.19 6.13 -0.27
C ALA A 202 -31.08 7.08 -1.08
N ALA A 203 -31.53 8.18 -0.48
CA ALA A 203 -32.33 9.21 -1.15
C ALA A 203 -31.54 9.83 -2.32
N MET A 204 -30.27 10.16 -2.08
CA MET A 204 -29.41 10.78 -3.10
C MET A 204 -29.03 9.81 -4.21
N VAL A 205 -28.67 8.58 -3.87
CA VAL A 205 -28.35 7.54 -4.87
C VAL A 205 -29.58 7.15 -5.67
N GLY A 206 -30.74 7.00 -5.00
CA GLY A 206 -31.95 6.49 -5.62
C GLY A 206 -32.68 7.48 -6.53
N ALA A 207 -32.44 8.77 -6.33
CA ALA A 207 -33.00 9.86 -7.14
C ALA A 207 -32.00 10.45 -8.15
N ALA A 208 -30.74 10.00 -8.14
CA ALA A 208 -29.74 10.45 -9.10
C ALA A 208 -30.18 10.15 -10.55
N ALA A 209 -29.75 11.00 -11.48
CA ALA A 209 -30.08 10.90 -12.89
C ALA A 209 -29.10 9.95 -13.61
N PRO A 210 -29.51 8.73 -14.00
CA PRO A 210 -28.61 7.78 -14.63
C PRO A 210 -28.29 8.18 -16.07
N ASN A 211 -27.05 7.95 -16.48
CA ASN A 211 -26.62 8.00 -17.86
C ASN A 211 -26.70 6.58 -18.48
N PRO A 212 -27.54 6.33 -19.50
CA PRO A 212 -27.72 4.99 -20.07
C PRO A 212 -26.45 4.44 -20.75
N ASP A 213 -25.48 5.28 -21.09
CA ASP A 213 -24.21 4.87 -21.71
C ASP A 213 -23.17 4.41 -20.67
N LEU A 214 -23.49 4.48 -19.37
CA LEU A 214 -22.58 4.13 -18.28
C LEU A 214 -23.13 2.97 -17.44
N SER A 215 -22.26 2.04 -17.05
CA SER A 215 -22.62 0.99 -16.09
C SER A 215 -22.74 1.55 -14.66
N ILE A 216 -23.44 0.85 -13.78
CA ILE A 216 -23.50 1.18 -12.34
C ILE A 216 -22.12 1.17 -11.67
N TYR A 217 -21.15 0.42 -12.21
CA TYR A 217 -19.76 0.43 -11.71
C TYR A 217 -18.97 1.67 -12.17
N GLN A 218 -19.54 2.49 -13.04
CA GLN A 218 -18.97 3.78 -13.43
C GLN A 218 -19.67 4.96 -12.74
N GLN A 219 -20.97 4.84 -12.49
CA GLN A 219 -21.79 5.97 -12.04
C GLN A 219 -22.57 5.77 -10.74
N GLY A 220 -22.67 4.54 -10.24
CA GLY A 220 -23.59 4.18 -9.17
C GLY A 220 -25.04 4.48 -9.56
N GLY A 221 -25.71 5.35 -8.81
CA GLY A 221 -27.07 5.84 -9.11
C GLY A 221 -27.15 6.84 -10.28
N GLY A 222 -26.04 7.48 -10.66
CA GLY A 222 -26.01 8.50 -11.71
C GLY A 222 -25.53 9.87 -11.23
N LEU A 223 -25.91 10.93 -11.95
CA LEU A 223 -25.59 12.31 -11.62
C LEU A 223 -26.46 12.81 -10.47
N VAL A 224 -25.87 13.43 -9.45
CA VAL A 224 -26.59 14.02 -8.32
C VAL A 224 -27.69 14.99 -8.77
N ASP A 225 -28.89 14.85 -8.21
CA ASP A 225 -30.09 15.64 -8.54
C ASP A 225 -30.87 16.03 -7.25
N ILE A 226 -30.65 17.25 -6.76
CA ILE A 226 -31.25 17.75 -5.52
C ILE A 226 -32.78 17.82 -5.61
N PRO A 227 -33.39 18.45 -6.66
CA PRO A 227 -34.84 18.46 -6.81
C PRO A 227 -35.47 17.07 -6.80
N ALA A 228 -34.89 16.10 -7.52
CA ALA A 228 -35.40 14.74 -7.54
C ALA A 228 -35.29 14.06 -6.15
N THR A 229 -34.17 14.25 -5.44
CA THR A 229 -34.01 13.73 -4.06
C THR A 229 -35.06 14.29 -3.10
N LEU A 230 -35.36 15.59 -3.19
CA LEU A 230 -36.37 16.23 -2.33
C LEU A 230 -37.80 15.82 -2.70
N ALA A 231 -38.08 15.57 -3.98
CA ALA A 231 -39.40 15.17 -4.46
C ALA A 231 -39.71 13.68 -4.24
N ALA A 232 -38.71 12.84 -3.96
CA ALA A 232 -38.90 11.40 -3.86
C ALA A 232 -39.87 11.01 -2.71
N PRO A 233 -41.05 10.42 -2.99
CA PRO A 233 -42.02 10.10 -1.95
C PRO A 233 -41.57 8.91 -1.07
N VAL A 234 -40.75 8.03 -1.64
CA VAL A 234 -40.29 6.79 -1.00
C VAL A 234 -38.77 6.68 -1.10
N LEU A 235 -38.15 6.25 0.00
CA LEU A 235 -36.72 5.92 0.07
C LEU A 235 -36.53 4.40 0.05
N ALA A 236 -35.59 3.89 -0.74
CA ALA A 236 -35.28 2.46 -0.82
C ALA A 236 -33.90 2.18 -0.20
N THR A 237 -33.84 1.29 0.80
CA THR A 237 -32.59 0.89 1.47
C THR A 237 -32.39 -0.63 1.43
N PRO A 238 -31.16 -1.13 1.27
CA PRO A 238 -29.91 -0.38 1.06
C PRO A 238 -29.78 0.14 -0.38
N ALA A 239 -28.97 1.19 -0.58
CA ALA A 239 -28.58 1.67 -1.91
C ALA A 239 -27.07 1.98 -1.92
N PRO A 240 -26.24 1.26 -2.69
CA PRO A 240 -26.60 0.18 -3.62
C PRO A 240 -26.96 -1.15 -2.93
N LEU A 241 -27.63 -2.05 -3.67
CA LEU A 241 -27.92 -3.43 -3.29
C LEU A 241 -26.87 -4.37 -3.92
N ASN A 242 -25.93 -4.85 -3.11
CA ASN A 242 -24.91 -5.79 -3.55
C ASN A 242 -25.40 -7.23 -3.33
N LEU A 243 -25.61 -7.97 -4.42
CA LEU A 243 -25.96 -9.40 -4.38
C LEU A 243 -24.70 -10.30 -4.30
N GLY A 244 -23.51 -9.70 -4.34
CA GLY A 244 -22.26 -10.31 -3.93
C GLY A 244 -21.38 -10.89 -5.04
N PHE A 245 -20.28 -11.49 -4.60
CA PHE A 245 -19.30 -12.20 -5.41
C PHE A 245 -19.52 -13.70 -5.24
N ILE A 246 -19.74 -14.41 -6.35
CA ILE A 246 -19.88 -15.87 -6.40
C ILE A 246 -18.53 -16.45 -6.89
N PRO A 247 -17.68 -16.98 -5.99
CA PRO A 247 -16.38 -17.53 -6.36
C PRO A 247 -16.51 -18.88 -7.07
N TYR A 248 -15.45 -19.26 -7.79
CA TYR A 248 -15.31 -20.60 -8.37
C TYR A 248 -14.51 -21.56 -7.44
N PRO A 249 -14.76 -22.88 -7.46
CA PRO A 249 -16.02 -23.46 -7.89
C PRO A 249 -17.11 -22.96 -6.94
N PRO A 250 -18.35 -22.79 -7.41
CA PRO A 250 -19.40 -22.32 -6.53
C PRO A 250 -19.69 -23.39 -5.47
N VAL A 251 -19.28 -23.11 -4.23
CA VAL A 251 -19.34 -24.07 -3.11
C VAL A 251 -20.77 -24.29 -2.64
N ASP A 252 -21.66 -23.30 -2.86
CA ASP A 252 -23.09 -23.38 -2.61
C ASP A 252 -23.84 -22.41 -3.54
N LEU A 253 -24.58 -22.93 -4.51
CA LEU A 253 -25.45 -22.12 -5.39
C LEU A 253 -26.84 -21.91 -4.80
N THR A 254 -26.99 -21.98 -3.47
CA THR A 254 -28.20 -21.52 -2.81
C THR A 254 -28.54 -20.10 -3.28
N PRO A 255 -29.81 -19.85 -3.64
CA PRO A 255 -30.22 -18.53 -4.08
C PRO A 255 -29.94 -17.47 -3.01
N ILE A 256 -29.32 -16.37 -3.44
CA ILE A 256 -28.98 -15.23 -2.60
C ILE A 256 -30.22 -14.35 -2.49
N GLU A 257 -30.65 -14.10 -1.27
CA GLU A 257 -31.80 -13.24 -0.98
C GLU A 257 -31.34 -11.99 -0.23
N GLN A 258 -31.82 -10.83 -0.68
CA GLN A 258 -31.60 -9.55 -0.02
C GLN A 258 -32.90 -8.77 0.07
N THR A 259 -33.19 -8.22 1.24
CA THR A 259 -34.39 -7.42 1.47
C THR A 259 -34.12 -5.94 1.17
N VAL A 260 -35.02 -5.34 0.40
CA VAL A 260 -35.09 -3.89 0.19
C VAL A 260 -36.27 -3.36 1.01
N THR A 261 -36.00 -2.34 1.84
CA THR A 261 -37.01 -1.64 2.64
C THR A 261 -37.34 -0.32 2.00
N TYR A 262 -38.64 -0.10 1.76
CA TYR A 262 -39.23 1.11 1.24
C TYR A 262 -39.84 1.92 2.39
N THR A 263 -39.37 3.15 2.60
CA THR A 263 -39.86 4.08 3.63
C THR A 263 -40.61 5.22 2.96
N ASN A 264 -41.92 5.33 3.23
CA ASN A 264 -42.77 6.37 2.68
C ASN A 264 -42.72 7.63 3.56
N ARG A 265 -42.39 8.77 2.95
CA ARG A 265 -42.27 10.08 3.62
C ARG A 265 -43.53 10.94 3.54
N THR A 266 -44.58 10.42 2.91
CA THR A 266 -45.84 11.14 2.69
C THR A 266 -46.91 10.72 3.70
N ASP A 267 -48.00 11.48 3.76
CA ASP A 267 -49.17 11.24 4.59
C ASP A 267 -50.25 10.36 3.89
N ALA A 268 -49.96 9.89 2.68
CA ALA A 268 -50.80 8.97 1.91
C ALA A 268 -50.04 7.66 1.63
N ALA A 269 -50.77 6.56 1.43
CA ALA A 269 -50.14 5.32 0.97
C ALA A 269 -49.61 5.50 -0.47
N VAL A 270 -48.48 4.86 -0.78
CA VAL A 270 -47.85 4.89 -2.11
C VAL A 270 -47.76 3.47 -2.65
N ASP A 271 -48.33 3.25 -3.84
CA ASP A 271 -48.20 1.99 -4.57
C ASP A 271 -46.98 2.02 -5.48
N LEU A 272 -46.21 0.92 -5.45
CA LEU A 272 -44.97 0.75 -6.19
C LEU A 272 -45.01 -0.54 -7.01
N ASP A 273 -44.75 -0.42 -8.31
CA ASP A 273 -44.43 -1.52 -9.21
C ASP A 273 -42.91 -1.73 -9.24
N LEU A 274 -42.46 -2.93 -8.91
CA LEU A 274 -41.05 -3.29 -8.79
C LEU A 274 -40.58 -4.07 -10.02
N ALA A 275 -39.53 -3.56 -10.68
CA ALA A 275 -38.93 -4.19 -11.85
C ALA A 275 -37.41 -4.23 -11.75
N LEU A 276 -36.82 -5.37 -12.13
CA LEU A 276 -35.37 -5.55 -12.20
C LEU A 276 -34.89 -5.34 -13.64
N GLU A 277 -34.04 -4.32 -13.81
CA GLU A 277 -33.39 -3.97 -15.07
C GLU A 277 -31.89 -4.23 -14.93
N VAL A 278 -31.49 -5.50 -14.84
CA VAL A 278 -30.09 -5.92 -14.65
C VAL A 278 -29.60 -6.67 -15.89
N THR A 279 -28.42 -6.28 -16.38
CA THR A 279 -27.80 -6.86 -17.57
C THR A 279 -26.38 -7.35 -17.30
N ALA A 280 -25.94 -8.30 -18.13
CA ALA A 280 -24.53 -8.65 -18.29
C ALA A 280 -23.78 -7.54 -19.04
N ALA A 281 -22.45 -7.63 -19.08
CA ALA A 281 -21.60 -6.66 -19.78
C ALA A 281 -21.87 -6.55 -21.30
N ASP A 282 -22.44 -7.59 -21.92
CA ASP A 282 -22.83 -7.60 -23.34
C ASP A 282 -24.25 -7.05 -23.59
N GLY A 283 -24.94 -6.59 -22.54
CA GLY A 283 -26.30 -6.06 -22.58
C GLY A 283 -27.40 -7.12 -22.43
N THR A 284 -27.06 -8.40 -22.29
CA THR A 284 -28.05 -9.47 -22.09
C THR A 284 -28.74 -9.31 -20.74
N ALA A 285 -30.08 -9.23 -20.75
CA ALA A 285 -30.87 -9.14 -19.52
C ALA A 285 -30.85 -10.46 -18.74
N VAL A 286 -30.88 -10.36 -17.40
CA VAL A 286 -30.99 -11.54 -16.52
C VAL A 286 -32.47 -11.94 -16.41
N PRO A 287 -32.88 -13.14 -16.89
CA PRO A 287 -34.28 -13.54 -16.89
C PRO A 287 -34.74 -14.03 -15.51
N ALA A 288 -36.05 -13.96 -15.24
CA ALA A 288 -36.66 -14.75 -14.19
C ALA A 288 -36.64 -16.26 -14.57
N PRO A 289 -36.49 -17.20 -13.61
CA PRO A 289 -36.40 -16.98 -12.17
C PRO A 289 -34.96 -16.70 -11.65
N ALA A 290 -33.95 -16.57 -12.53
CA ALA A 290 -32.56 -16.38 -12.12
C ALA A 290 -32.36 -15.07 -11.34
N LEU A 291 -33.09 -14.02 -11.69
CA LEU A 291 -33.19 -12.81 -10.86
C LEU A 291 -34.66 -12.41 -10.74
N SER A 292 -35.13 -12.19 -9.51
CA SER A 292 -36.54 -11.88 -9.23
C SER A 292 -36.70 -10.97 -8.01
N VAL A 293 -37.86 -10.32 -7.90
CA VAL A 293 -38.26 -9.50 -6.75
C VAL A 293 -39.65 -9.94 -6.30
N ASP A 294 -39.83 -10.15 -4.99
CA ASP A 294 -41.10 -10.58 -4.39
C ASP A 294 -41.44 -9.77 -3.12
N PRO A 295 -42.66 -9.19 -3.02
CA PRO A 295 -43.67 -9.11 -4.07
C PRO A 295 -43.23 -8.15 -5.19
N ALA A 296 -43.73 -8.35 -6.41
CA ALA A 296 -43.48 -7.44 -7.55
C ALA A 296 -44.26 -6.12 -7.45
N THR A 297 -45.23 -6.02 -6.54
CA THR A 297 -45.95 -4.79 -6.23
C THR A 297 -46.05 -4.62 -4.72
N VAL A 298 -45.84 -3.38 -4.25
CA VAL A 298 -45.82 -3.05 -2.82
C VAL A 298 -46.62 -1.78 -2.58
N THR A 299 -47.58 -1.85 -1.66
CA THR A 299 -48.22 -0.66 -1.07
C THR A 299 -47.45 -0.26 0.19
N VAL A 300 -46.81 0.91 0.18
CA VAL A 300 -46.10 1.45 1.35
C VAL A 300 -47.06 2.37 2.12
N PRO A 301 -47.45 2.04 3.37
CA PRO A 301 -48.37 2.86 4.15
C PRO A 301 -47.87 4.29 4.35
N ALA A 302 -48.79 5.24 4.55
CA ALA A 302 -48.46 6.61 4.91
C ALA A 302 -47.52 6.65 6.12
N SER A 303 -46.39 7.37 6.01
CA SER A 303 -45.36 7.46 7.06
C SER A 303 -44.88 6.10 7.59
N GLY A 304 -45.00 5.06 6.76
CA GLY A 304 -44.71 3.68 7.11
C GLY A 304 -43.67 3.04 6.20
N THR A 305 -43.44 1.74 6.43
CA THR A 305 -42.48 0.96 5.67
C THR A 305 -43.11 -0.29 5.06
N ALA A 306 -42.56 -0.74 3.95
CA ALA A 306 -42.84 -2.05 3.37
C ALA A 306 -41.56 -2.65 2.78
N THR A 307 -41.55 -3.95 2.50
CA THR A 307 -40.34 -4.66 2.06
C THR A 307 -40.61 -5.51 0.82
N ALA A 308 -39.57 -5.67 0.00
CA ALA A 308 -39.51 -6.69 -1.04
C ALA A 308 -38.18 -7.42 -0.98
N THR A 309 -38.16 -8.69 -1.36
CA THR A 309 -36.98 -9.53 -1.40
C THR A 309 -36.51 -9.67 -2.85
N VAL A 310 -35.26 -9.27 -3.11
CA VAL A 310 -34.57 -9.57 -4.35
C VAL A 310 -33.85 -10.91 -4.20
N ARG A 311 -34.11 -11.83 -5.11
CA ARG A 311 -33.55 -13.18 -5.12
C ARG A 311 -32.72 -13.40 -6.39
N LEU A 312 -31.49 -13.85 -6.21
CA LEU A 312 -30.56 -14.27 -7.27
C LEU A 312 -30.31 -15.78 -7.18
N ASP A 313 -30.73 -16.50 -8.21
CA ASP A 313 -30.31 -17.85 -8.49
C ASP A 313 -29.27 -17.81 -9.64
N ALA A 314 -28.00 -17.99 -9.29
CA ALA A 314 -26.89 -17.86 -10.23
C ALA A 314 -26.69 -19.11 -11.12
N ASN A 315 -27.49 -20.17 -10.92
CA ASN A 315 -27.35 -21.41 -11.70
C ASN A 315 -27.55 -21.15 -13.20
N GLY A 316 -26.57 -21.55 -14.01
CA GLY A 316 -26.63 -21.44 -15.47
C GLY A 316 -26.39 -20.02 -16.03
N LEU A 317 -26.11 -19.03 -15.18
CA LEU A 317 -25.65 -17.72 -15.64
C LEU A 317 -24.19 -17.81 -16.15
N ALA A 318 -23.86 -16.94 -17.11
CA ALA A 318 -22.51 -16.83 -17.63
C ALA A 318 -21.59 -16.16 -16.59
N VAL A 319 -20.30 -16.47 -16.65
CA VAL A 319 -19.29 -15.81 -15.82
C VAL A 319 -19.17 -14.34 -16.22
N GLY A 320 -18.94 -13.46 -15.25
CA GLY A 320 -18.81 -12.02 -15.49
C GLY A 320 -19.53 -11.14 -14.48
N SER A 321 -19.48 -9.83 -14.73
CA SER A 321 -20.15 -8.83 -13.89
C SER A 321 -21.51 -8.50 -14.46
N TYR A 322 -22.49 -8.43 -13.57
CA TYR A 322 -23.86 -8.01 -13.85
C TYR A 322 -24.15 -6.71 -13.11
N GLY A 323 -24.95 -5.84 -13.70
CA GLY A 323 -25.29 -4.56 -13.09
C GLY A 323 -26.50 -3.90 -13.72
N GLY A 324 -27.23 -3.14 -12.91
CA GLY A 324 -28.40 -2.39 -13.35
C GLY A 324 -29.19 -1.84 -12.16
N TYR A 325 -30.51 -1.79 -12.27
CA TYR A 325 -31.35 -1.16 -11.24
C TYR A 325 -32.55 -2.03 -10.86
N LEU A 326 -32.92 -2.00 -9.58
CA LEU A 326 -34.27 -2.27 -9.11
C LEU A 326 -35.03 -0.95 -9.18
N VAL A 327 -36.00 -0.87 -10.09
CA VAL A 327 -36.86 0.28 -10.32
C VAL A 327 -38.14 0.09 -9.53
N ALA A 328 -38.46 1.04 -8.65
CA ALA A 328 -39.74 1.11 -7.95
C ALA A 328 -40.55 2.28 -8.53
N ALA A 329 -41.45 1.98 -9.45
CA ALA A 329 -42.27 2.97 -10.17
C ALA A 329 -43.62 3.18 -9.46
N GLY A 330 -44.04 4.43 -9.32
CA GLY A 330 -45.38 4.79 -8.85
C GLY A 330 -45.88 6.06 -9.54
N GLU A 331 -47.10 6.51 -9.22
CA GLU A 331 -47.72 7.69 -9.86
C GLU A 331 -46.89 8.97 -9.69
N ALA A 332 -46.14 9.08 -8.58
CA ALA A 332 -45.32 10.24 -8.23
C ALA A 332 -43.86 10.16 -8.76
N GLY A 333 -43.49 9.09 -9.48
CA GLY A 333 -42.14 8.92 -10.04
C GLY A 333 -41.53 7.54 -9.76
N ALA A 334 -40.25 7.36 -10.07
CA ALA A 334 -39.54 6.10 -9.89
C ALA A 334 -38.27 6.27 -9.05
N ALA A 335 -38.12 5.45 -8.00
CA ALA A 335 -36.86 5.30 -7.25
C ALA A 335 -36.03 4.17 -7.84
N ARG A 336 -34.70 4.34 -7.92
CA ARG A 336 -33.79 3.34 -8.52
C ARG A 336 -32.74 2.88 -7.54
N THR A 337 -32.73 1.61 -7.18
CA THR A 337 -31.65 1.04 -6.36
C THR A 337 -30.65 0.36 -7.29
N PRO A 338 -29.37 0.76 -7.36
CA PRO A 338 -28.38 0.03 -8.13
C PRO A 338 -28.23 -1.41 -7.60
N VAL A 339 -28.26 -2.41 -8.49
CA VAL A 339 -28.16 -3.84 -8.17
C VAL A 339 -27.00 -4.46 -8.95
N GLY A 340 -26.16 -5.25 -8.29
CA GLY A 340 -24.97 -5.83 -8.93
C GLY A 340 -24.45 -7.08 -8.25
N PHE A 341 -23.83 -7.95 -9.05
CA PHE A 341 -23.16 -9.17 -8.62
C PHE A 341 -22.08 -9.58 -9.64
N HIS A 342 -21.23 -10.51 -9.23
CA HIS A 342 -20.17 -11.06 -10.09
C HIS A 342 -20.07 -12.57 -9.95
N LEU A 343 -20.05 -13.27 -11.09
CA LEU A 343 -19.73 -14.69 -11.17
C LEU A 343 -18.27 -14.83 -11.62
N GLU A 344 -17.44 -15.41 -10.77
CA GLU A 344 -16.05 -15.64 -11.11
C GLU A 344 -15.93 -16.65 -12.26
N ARG A 345 -14.95 -16.43 -13.14
CA ARG A 345 -14.52 -17.48 -14.06
C ARG A 345 -13.86 -18.63 -13.28
N GLU A 346 -13.57 -19.73 -13.97
CA GLU A 346 -12.78 -20.82 -13.39
C GLU A 346 -11.45 -20.29 -12.82
N MET A 347 -11.31 -20.39 -11.49
CA MET A 347 -10.20 -19.88 -10.71
C MET A 347 -10.01 -20.77 -9.48
N TYR A 348 -8.77 -20.97 -9.06
CA TYR A 348 -8.40 -21.75 -7.88
C TYR A 348 -7.50 -20.93 -6.96
N GLU A 349 -7.57 -21.20 -5.65
CA GLU A 349 -6.69 -20.57 -4.68
C GLU A 349 -5.30 -21.21 -4.68
N ILE A 350 -4.26 -20.39 -4.65
CA ILE A 350 -2.91 -20.78 -4.22
C ILE A 350 -2.67 -20.22 -2.83
N ALA A 351 -2.43 -21.10 -1.85
CA ALA A 351 -2.05 -20.75 -0.48
C ALA A 351 -0.57 -21.05 -0.23
N ILE A 352 0.24 -20.00 -0.12
CA ILE A 352 1.69 -20.09 0.10
C ILE A 352 1.99 -19.84 1.57
N THR A 353 2.41 -20.86 2.30
CA THR A 353 2.90 -20.72 3.68
C THR A 353 4.39 -20.45 3.67
N GLY A 354 4.82 -19.36 4.30
CA GLY A 354 6.24 -19.02 4.40
C GLY A 354 6.76 -19.19 5.82
N ILE A 355 7.95 -19.77 5.95
CA ILE A 355 8.67 -19.91 7.23
C ILE A 355 10.02 -19.21 7.10
N ALA A 356 10.34 -18.28 8.02
CA ALA A 356 11.62 -17.58 8.05
C ALA A 356 12.74 -18.46 8.65
N ARG A 357 14.02 -18.07 8.51
CA ARG A 357 15.16 -18.88 8.99
C ARG A 357 15.17 -19.12 10.50
N ASP A 358 14.54 -18.24 11.26
CA ASP A 358 14.38 -18.38 12.71
C ASP A 358 13.14 -19.20 13.13
N GLY A 359 12.41 -19.77 12.16
CA GLY A 359 11.20 -20.55 12.37
C GLY A 359 9.92 -19.74 12.62
N ARG A 360 10.00 -18.41 12.64
CA ARG A 360 8.80 -17.56 12.74
C ARG A 360 8.04 -17.56 11.40
N PRO A 361 6.72 -17.28 11.42
CA PRO A 361 5.95 -17.07 10.19
C PRO A 361 6.61 -15.99 9.33
N ALA A 362 6.75 -16.25 8.02
CA ALA A 362 7.40 -15.32 7.12
C ALA A 362 6.70 -13.96 7.13
N ARG A 363 7.52 -12.90 7.14
CA ARG A 363 7.08 -11.51 7.09
C ARG A 363 7.80 -10.85 5.93
N CYS A 364 7.07 -10.32 4.93
CA CYS A 364 7.70 -9.65 3.76
C CYS A 364 8.65 -10.59 2.93
N CYS A 365 8.88 -10.44 1.61
CA CYS A 365 8.38 -9.54 0.57
C CYS A 365 8.65 -10.07 -0.86
N SER A 366 7.95 -9.51 -1.86
CA SER A 366 8.18 -9.78 -3.29
C SER A 366 8.00 -11.25 -3.63
N LEU A 367 6.87 -11.83 -3.23
CA LEU A 367 6.40 -13.02 -3.90
C LEU A 367 5.83 -12.64 -5.27
N PHE A 368 6.07 -13.49 -6.25
CA PHE A 368 5.42 -13.46 -7.53
C PHE A 368 4.81 -14.82 -7.84
N VAL A 369 3.73 -14.77 -8.61
CA VAL A 369 3.13 -15.94 -9.25
C VAL A 369 2.91 -15.55 -10.71
N ALA A 370 3.50 -16.32 -11.61
CA ALA A 370 3.52 -16.02 -13.03
C ALA A 370 3.04 -17.25 -13.81
N ASP A 371 1.98 -17.09 -14.59
CA ASP A 371 1.49 -18.10 -15.51
C ASP A 371 2.54 -18.33 -16.61
N ALA A 372 2.99 -19.57 -16.79
CA ALA A 372 4.05 -19.90 -17.75
C ALA A 372 3.64 -19.66 -19.22
N TYR A 373 2.32 -19.57 -19.49
CA TYR A 373 1.76 -19.42 -20.83
C TYR A 373 1.11 -18.06 -21.09
N ASP A 374 0.84 -17.23 -20.07
CA ASP A 374 0.13 -15.96 -20.22
C ASP A 374 0.80 -14.81 -19.43
N THR A 375 1.41 -13.88 -20.16
CA THR A 375 2.09 -12.72 -19.57
C THR A 375 1.13 -11.76 -18.85
N GLN A 376 -0.18 -11.85 -19.10
CA GLN A 376 -1.20 -11.05 -18.42
C GLN A 376 -1.56 -11.62 -17.03
N ASN A 377 -1.24 -12.89 -16.76
CA ASN A 377 -1.48 -13.56 -15.49
C ASN A 377 -0.24 -13.56 -14.59
N VAL A 378 0.55 -12.49 -14.65
CA VAL A 378 1.64 -12.25 -13.70
C VAL A 378 1.13 -11.43 -12.53
N ARG A 379 1.47 -11.86 -11.32
CA ARG A 379 1.19 -11.16 -10.06
C ARG A 379 2.51 -10.98 -9.34
N THR A 380 2.79 -9.74 -8.98
CA THR A 380 4.01 -9.37 -8.24
C THR A 380 3.63 -8.66 -6.95
N ASN A 381 4.61 -8.48 -6.05
CA ASN A 381 4.42 -7.80 -4.78
C ASN A 381 3.33 -8.44 -3.91
N MET A 382 3.25 -9.77 -3.92
CA MET A 382 2.44 -10.48 -2.95
C MET A 382 3.12 -10.46 -1.58
N PHE A 383 2.30 -10.41 -0.53
CA PHE A 383 2.74 -10.29 0.85
C PHE A 383 2.12 -11.39 1.70
N PHE A 384 2.93 -11.96 2.60
CA PHE A 384 2.45 -12.82 3.67
C PHE A 384 1.63 -11.99 4.67
N ARG A 385 0.41 -12.45 4.95
CA ARG A 385 -0.41 -12.01 6.09
C ARG A 385 -0.48 -13.19 7.06
N ASP A 386 -0.01 -12.97 8.28
CA ASP A 386 0.08 -14.03 9.31
C ASP A 386 0.82 -15.29 8.83
N GLY A 387 1.87 -15.10 8.02
CA GLY A 387 2.69 -16.20 7.48
C GLY A 387 2.15 -16.84 6.20
N VAL A 388 0.98 -16.44 5.71
CA VAL A 388 0.36 -17.02 4.51
C VAL A 388 0.09 -15.94 3.46
N ALA A 389 0.50 -16.20 2.21
CA ALA A 389 0.09 -15.41 1.06
C ALA A 389 -0.95 -16.21 0.28
N ARG A 390 -2.12 -15.60 -0.01
CA ARG A 390 -3.21 -16.22 -0.76
C ARG A 390 -3.49 -15.45 -2.02
N MET A 391 -3.88 -16.16 -3.07
CA MET A 391 -4.36 -15.55 -4.31
C MET A 391 -5.23 -16.52 -5.09
N ARG A 392 -6.02 -15.98 -6.02
CA ARG A 392 -6.80 -16.78 -6.96
C ARG A 392 -6.23 -16.63 -8.36
N VAL A 393 -6.06 -17.75 -9.06
CA VAL A 393 -5.50 -17.82 -10.42
C VAL A 393 -6.32 -18.77 -11.31
N PRO A 394 -6.38 -18.58 -12.64
CA PRO A 394 -7.02 -19.54 -13.53
C PRO A 394 -6.25 -20.87 -13.57
N PRO A 395 -6.84 -21.97 -14.05
CA PRO A 395 -6.10 -23.21 -14.24
C PRO A 395 -4.97 -23.01 -15.25
N SER A 396 -3.74 -23.29 -14.83
CA SER A 396 -2.53 -23.20 -15.66
C SER A 396 -1.34 -23.83 -14.92
N THR A 397 -0.16 -23.75 -15.52
CA THR A 397 1.12 -24.02 -14.88
C THR A 397 1.77 -22.70 -14.48
N TYR A 398 2.18 -22.60 -13.22
CA TYR A 398 2.71 -21.37 -12.63
C TYR A 398 4.15 -21.52 -12.17
N TRP A 399 4.90 -20.43 -12.31
CA TRP A 399 6.11 -20.16 -11.54
C TRP A 399 5.74 -19.41 -10.27
N VAL A 400 6.25 -19.88 -9.13
CA VAL A 400 6.08 -19.20 -7.85
C VAL A 400 7.46 -18.89 -7.30
N GLY A 401 7.72 -17.67 -6.87
CA GLY A 401 8.97 -17.40 -6.18
C GLY A 401 9.07 -16.02 -5.59
N GLY A 402 10.24 -15.69 -5.07
CA GLY A 402 10.48 -14.40 -4.43
C GLY A 402 11.55 -14.47 -3.36
N SER A 403 11.35 -13.71 -2.28
CA SER A 403 12.26 -13.72 -1.15
C SER A 403 11.55 -13.70 0.21
N ILE A 404 12.08 -14.44 1.17
CA ILE A 404 11.69 -14.39 2.57
C ILE A 404 12.76 -13.62 3.34
N ARG A 405 12.34 -12.73 4.24
CA ARG A 405 13.24 -11.99 5.14
C ARG A 405 13.18 -12.57 6.54
N THR A 406 14.35 -12.70 7.16
CA THR A 406 14.48 -12.94 8.61
C THR A 406 14.87 -11.63 9.27
N TYR A 407 14.11 -11.20 10.27
CA TYR A 407 14.40 -9.97 11.03
C TYR A 407 15.08 -10.32 12.36
N ASP A 408 15.67 -9.31 13.00
CA ASP A 408 16.08 -9.40 14.41
C ASP A 408 14.90 -9.73 15.36
N GLY A 409 15.22 -9.95 16.64
CA GLY A 409 14.21 -10.25 17.67
C GLY A 409 13.12 -9.17 17.80
N ASN A 410 13.45 -7.92 17.46
CA ASN A 410 12.55 -6.76 17.55
C ASN A 410 11.74 -6.51 16.27
N ASN A 411 11.93 -7.30 15.20
CA ASN A 411 11.32 -7.13 13.89
C ASN A 411 11.64 -5.80 13.19
N VAL A 412 12.83 -5.24 13.42
CA VAL A 412 13.23 -3.94 12.84
C VAL A 412 14.23 -4.12 11.72
N THR A 413 15.33 -4.81 11.98
CA THR A 413 16.46 -4.93 11.05
C THR A 413 16.45 -6.30 10.37
N ILE A 414 16.65 -6.30 9.05
CA ILE A 414 16.78 -7.53 8.25
C ILE A 414 18.17 -8.12 8.51
N GLN A 415 18.21 -9.38 8.93
CA GLN A 415 19.43 -10.15 9.15
C GLN A 415 19.74 -11.02 7.93
N ASP A 416 18.72 -11.76 7.47
CA ASP A 416 18.85 -12.69 6.36
C ASP A 416 17.83 -12.39 5.27
N ARG A 417 18.21 -12.65 4.02
CA ARG A 417 17.30 -12.72 2.89
C ARG A 417 17.47 -14.05 2.17
N VAL A 418 16.37 -14.76 2.01
CA VAL A 418 16.35 -16.08 1.37
C VAL A 418 15.56 -16.01 0.08
N PHE A 419 16.19 -16.30 -1.05
CA PHE A 419 15.49 -16.49 -2.31
C PHE A 419 14.86 -17.87 -2.34
N VAL A 420 13.57 -17.93 -2.67
CA VAL A 420 12.75 -19.14 -2.62
C VAL A 420 11.87 -19.21 -3.85
N GLY A 421 11.56 -20.42 -4.32
CA GLY A 421 10.59 -20.60 -5.38
C GLY A 421 10.34 -22.06 -5.76
N VAL A 422 9.31 -22.24 -6.56
CA VAL A 422 8.90 -23.48 -7.21
C VAL A 422 8.85 -23.18 -8.71
N SER A 423 9.58 -23.98 -9.47
CA SER A 423 9.80 -23.84 -10.91
C SER A 423 8.67 -24.40 -11.78
N THR A 424 7.81 -25.26 -11.23
CA THR A 424 6.61 -25.77 -11.89
C THR A 424 5.54 -26.03 -10.85
N LEU A 425 4.42 -25.32 -10.92
CA LEU A 425 3.24 -25.56 -10.10
C LEU A 425 2.00 -25.68 -11.00
N GLU A 426 1.55 -26.91 -11.24
CA GLU A 426 0.28 -27.14 -11.93
C GLU A 426 -0.89 -26.83 -10.99
N VAL A 427 -1.82 -26.00 -11.45
CA VAL A 427 -3.01 -25.60 -10.68
C VAL A 427 -4.25 -25.99 -11.45
N THR A 428 -4.94 -27.01 -10.97
CA THR A 428 -6.24 -27.50 -11.47
C THR A 428 -7.29 -27.61 -10.37
N GLU A 429 -6.90 -27.35 -9.12
CA GLU A 429 -7.72 -27.28 -7.93
C GLU A 429 -7.07 -26.30 -6.93
N ASP A 430 -7.71 -26.06 -5.78
CA ASP A 430 -7.10 -25.26 -4.70
C ASP A 430 -5.81 -25.93 -4.22
N THR A 431 -4.69 -25.21 -4.31
CA THR A 431 -3.35 -25.75 -4.09
C THR A 431 -2.66 -25.01 -2.94
N SER A 432 -1.96 -25.76 -2.09
CA SER A 432 -1.13 -25.20 -1.02
C SER A 432 0.33 -25.59 -1.17
N LEU A 433 1.25 -24.68 -0.89
CA LEU A 433 2.68 -24.95 -0.87
C LEU A 433 3.38 -24.27 0.31
N VAL A 434 4.51 -24.86 0.75
CA VAL A 434 5.32 -24.34 1.86
C VAL A 434 6.68 -23.91 1.34
N LEU A 435 7.07 -22.67 1.61
CA LEU A 435 8.41 -22.14 1.36
C LEU A 435 9.14 -22.04 2.71
N ASP A 436 9.99 -23.02 3.01
CA ASP A 436 10.74 -23.09 4.28
C ASP A 436 12.16 -22.55 4.12
N ALA A 437 12.38 -21.30 4.53
CA ALA A 437 13.66 -20.63 4.40
C ALA A 437 14.78 -21.27 5.24
N ARG A 438 14.46 -22.13 6.21
CA ARG A 438 15.46 -22.83 7.04
C ARG A 438 16.26 -23.85 6.24
N GLN A 439 15.68 -24.35 5.15
CA GLN A 439 16.30 -25.33 4.26
C GLN A 439 17.29 -24.71 3.28
N ALA A 440 17.32 -23.38 3.15
CA ALA A 440 18.17 -22.68 2.21
C ALA A 440 19.66 -22.71 2.61
N GLU A 441 20.53 -22.71 1.61
CA GLU A 441 21.98 -22.60 1.77
C GLU A 441 22.44 -21.15 1.60
N GLU A 442 23.50 -20.78 2.30
CA GLU A 442 24.08 -19.43 2.19
C GLU A 442 24.78 -19.27 0.84
N VAL A 443 24.61 -18.10 0.22
CA VAL A 443 25.30 -17.72 -1.01
C VAL A 443 26.63 -17.09 -0.62
N LEU A 444 27.70 -17.84 -0.81
CA LEU A 444 29.08 -17.41 -0.56
C LEU A 444 29.80 -17.18 -1.88
N ILE A 445 30.70 -16.20 -1.91
CA ILE A 445 31.48 -15.86 -3.09
C ILE A 445 32.94 -15.73 -2.67
N ASP A 446 33.75 -16.65 -3.17
CA ASP A 446 35.18 -16.70 -2.93
C ASP A 446 35.93 -15.99 -4.04
N THR A 447 36.91 -15.18 -3.66
CA THR A 447 37.85 -14.53 -4.56
C THR A 447 39.26 -14.98 -4.20
N PRO A 448 39.77 -16.12 -4.72
CA PRO A 448 41.06 -16.68 -4.28
C PRO A 448 42.27 -15.73 -4.39
N ALA A 449 42.23 -14.77 -5.32
CA ALA A 449 43.27 -13.75 -5.45
C ALA A 449 43.21 -12.65 -4.37
N HIS A 450 42.05 -12.44 -3.75
CA HIS A 450 41.82 -11.52 -2.64
C HIS A 450 40.86 -12.18 -1.63
N PRO A 451 41.34 -13.10 -0.78
CA PRO A 451 40.48 -13.85 0.16
C PRO A 451 39.76 -12.98 1.19
N ASP A 452 40.23 -11.75 1.37
CA ASP A 452 39.68 -10.69 2.21
C ASP A 452 38.52 -9.93 1.56
N ALA A 453 38.26 -10.13 0.25
CA ALA A 453 37.24 -9.36 -0.43
C ALA A 453 35.86 -9.59 0.20
N SER A 454 35.16 -8.49 0.48
CA SER A 454 33.84 -8.51 1.11
C SER A 454 32.77 -7.95 0.16
N PRO A 455 31.51 -8.41 0.26
CA PRO A 455 30.43 -7.85 -0.52
C PRO A 455 30.19 -6.39 -0.12
N PHE A 456 30.41 -5.46 -1.04
CA PHE A 456 30.05 -4.05 -0.86
C PHE A 456 28.62 -3.75 -1.37
N ALA A 457 28.16 -4.51 -2.35
CA ALA A 457 26.77 -4.53 -2.79
C ALA A 457 26.44 -5.87 -3.45
N GLN A 458 25.28 -6.45 -3.14
CA GLN A 458 24.78 -7.63 -3.83
C GLN A 458 23.44 -7.32 -4.47
N GLN A 459 23.24 -7.81 -5.69
CA GLN A 459 21.99 -7.67 -6.43
C GLN A 459 21.65 -8.99 -7.08
N SER A 460 20.52 -9.56 -6.69
CA SER A 460 19.95 -10.70 -7.40
C SER A 460 18.92 -10.21 -8.41
N ARG A 461 19.01 -10.71 -9.63
CA ARG A 461 18.09 -10.43 -10.72
C ARG A 461 17.45 -11.73 -11.15
N MET A 462 16.22 -11.62 -11.62
CA MET A 462 15.46 -12.75 -12.12
C MET A 462 14.79 -12.32 -13.42
N MET A 463 14.96 -13.14 -14.44
CA MET A 463 14.36 -12.99 -15.75
C MET A 463 13.47 -14.19 -16.02
N LEU A 464 12.22 -13.91 -16.38
CA LEU A 464 11.23 -14.90 -16.78
C LEU A 464 10.88 -14.63 -18.23
N ARG A 465 11.04 -15.61 -19.13
CA ARG A 465 10.63 -15.51 -20.53
C ARG A 465 9.55 -16.57 -20.80
N PHE A 466 8.38 -16.09 -21.19
CA PHE A 466 7.17 -16.89 -21.34
C PHE A 466 7.14 -17.60 -22.69
N ILE A 467 6.50 -18.77 -22.78
CA ILE A 467 6.44 -19.54 -24.04
C ILE A 467 5.61 -18.81 -25.11
N ALA A 468 4.48 -18.24 -24.72
CA ALA A 468 3.47 -17.73 -25.67
C ALA A 468 3.85 -16.39 -26.31
N GLU A 469 4.80 -15.65 -25.76
CA GLU A 469 5.20 -14.32 -26.23
C GLU A 469 6.72 -14.18 -26.28
N GLN A 470 7.25 -13.39 -27.22
CA GLN A 470 8.67 -13.02 -27.23
C GLN A 470 9.06 -12.06 -26.07
N ASN A 471 8.10 -11.68 -25.23
CA ASN A 471 8.29 -10.78 -24.10
C ASN A 471 8.63 -11.56 -22.82
N GLY A 472 9.50 -10.97 -21.99
CA GLY A 472 9.84 -11.48 -20.66
C GLY A 472 9.57 -10.45 -19.57
N THR A 473 9.39 -10.92 -18.34
CA THR A 473 9.32 -10.08 -17.14
C THR A 473 10.68 -10.11 -16.44
N TYR A 474 11.10 -8.95 -15.94
CA TYR A 474 12.35 -8.77 -15.21
C TYR A 474 12.06 -8.26 -13.80
N GLY A 475 12.62 -8.94 -12.80
CA GLY A 475 12.62 -8.52 -11.39
C GLY A 475 14.04 -8.36 -10.88
N ALA A 476 14.29 -7.33 -10.07
CA ALA A 476 15.58 -7.14 -9.42
C ALA A 476 15.41 -6.83 -7.93
N THR A 477 16.19 -7.52 -7.12
CA THR A 477 16.23 -7.32 -5.66
C THR A 477 17.63 -6.92 -5.26
N TYR A 478 17.75 -5.74 -4.66
CA TYR A 478 18.99 -5.28 -4.04
C TYR A 478 19.11 -5.80 -2.61
N VAL A 479 20.29 -6.32 -2.29
CA VAL A 479 20.66 -6.79 -0.96
C VAL A 479 21.84 -5.94 -0.49
N GLY A 480 21.64 -5.27 0.65
CA GLY A 480 22.71 -4.45 1.23
C GLY A 480 23.87 -5.33 1.69
N PRO A 481 25.09 -4.78 1.78
CA PRO A 481 26.31 -5.54 2.12
C PRO A 481 26.25 -6.28 3.45
N TRP A 482 25.32 -5.88 4.32
CA TRP A 482 25.22 -6.40 5.67
C TRP A 482 24.14 -7.47 5.88
N VAL A 483 23.42 -7.84 4.82
CA VAL A 483 22.35 -8.84 4.87
C VAL A 483 22.90 -10.13 4.29
N ARG A 484 22.86 -11.21 5.06
CA ARG A 484 23.26 -12.53 4.55
C ARG A 484 22.25 -13.00 3.51
N THR A 485 22.75 -13.51 2.40
CA THR A 485 21.92 -13.99 1.30
C THR A 485 21.91 -15.51 1.31
N PHE A 486 20.73 -16.09 1.25
CA PHE A 486 20.52 -17.52 1.12
C PHE A 486 19.65 -17.81 -0.10
N ALA A 487 19.71 -19.04 -0.56
CA ALA A 487 18.93 -19.53 -1.68
C ALA A 487 18.44 -20.95 -1.40
N LEU A 488 17.17 -21.19 -1.70
CA LEU A 488 16.56 -22.51 -1.69
C LEU A 488 16.52 -23.00 -3.14
N GLU A 489 17.26 -24.06 -3.43
CA GLU A 489 17.29 -24.69 -4.74
C GLU A 489 15.88 -25.15 -5.15
N SER A 490 15.54 -24.96 -6.43
CA SER A 490 14.36 -25.57 -7.05
C SER A 490 14.78 -26.60 -8.10
N ASP A 491 13.85 -27.48 -8.45
CA ASP A 491 13.97 -28.25 -9.68
C ASP A 491 14.08 -27.32 -10.90
N PRO A 492 14.63 -27.79 -12.04
CA PRO A 492 14.58 -27.02 -13.29
C PRO A 492 13.15 -26.73 -13.74
N VAL A 493 12.96 -25.60 -14.42
CA VAL A 493 11.71 -25.17 -15.04
C VAL A 493 11.41 -26.08 -16.22
N GLU A 494 10.19 -26.63 -16.24
CA GLU A 494 9.75 -27.55 -17.30
C GLU A 494 9.11 -26.81 -18.49
N VAL A 495 8.60 -25.60 -18.25
CA VAL A 495 7.80 -24.82 -19.19
C VAL A 495 8.29 -23.38 -19.20
N GLY A 496 8.80 -22.90 -20.34
CA GLY A 496 9.33 -21.54 -20.53
C GLY A 496 10.84 -21.46 -20.33
N GLU A 497 11.37 -20.24 -20.26
CA GLU A 497 12.79 -19.99 -19.96
C GLU A 497 12.89 -19.14 -18.70
N PHE A 498 13.77 -19.53 -17.79
CA PHE A 498 14.04 -18.80 -16.55
C PHE A 498 15.53 -18.54 -16.42
N GLU A 499 15.91 -17.38 -15.90
CA GLU A 499 17.30 -17.11 -15.54
C GLU A 499 17.33 -16.35 -14.23
N PHE A 500 18.01 -16.92 -13.24
CA PHE A 500 18.37 -16.20 -12.03
C PHE A 500 19.82 -15.76 -12.11
N VAL A 501 20.09 -14.49 -11.79
CA VAL A 501 21.44 -13.94 -11.84
C VAL A 501 21.80 -13.37 -10.49
N THR A 502 22.78 -14.00 -9.84
CA THR A 502 23.43 -13.41 -8.67
C THR A 502 24.52 -12.46 -9.15
N ASN A 503 24.35 -11.16 -8.89
CA ASN A 503 25.39 -10.16 -9.11
C ASN A 503 25.97 -9.76 -7.76
N ALA A 504 27.29 -9.72 -7.66
CA ALA A 504 27.99 -9.27 -6.47
C ALA A 504 29.13 -8.33 -6.82
N ARG A 505 29.18 -7.22 -6.08
CA ARG A 505 30.31 -6.31 -6.05
C ARG A 505 31.16 -6.63 -4.84
N MET A 506 32.35 -7.16 -5.08
CA MET A 506 33.31 -7.47 -4.02
C MET A 506 34.45 -6.46 -4.06
N ALA A 507 34.83 -5.95 -2.89
CA ALA A 507 35.89 -4.98 -2.73
C ALA A 507 36.65 -5.27 -1.43
N ALA A 508 37.80 -4.61 -1.24
CA ALA A 508 38.50 -4.62 0.02
C ALA A 508 37.54 -4.17 1.15
N PRO A 509 37.57 -4.80 2.32
CA PRO A 509 36.74 -4.42 3.45
C PRO A 509 36.85 -2.92 3.75
N GLN A 510 35.70 -2.24 3.72
CA GLN A 510 35.65 -0.83 4.07
C GLN A 510 35.79 -0.59 5.58
N LEU A 511 35.57 -1.64 6.38
CA LEU A 511 35.69 -1.62 7.82
C LEU A 511 35.89 -3.05 8.34
N GLU A 512 36.91 -3.24 9.16
CA GLU A 512 37.16 -4.42 9.97
C GLU A 512 37.24 -4.00 11.44
N LEU A 513 36.78 -4.86 12.34
CA LEU A 513 36.87 -4.65 13.77
C LEU A 513 37.21 -5.98 14.44
N ALA A 514 38.24 -5.99 15.27
CA ALA A 514 38.60 -7.17 16.05
C ALA A 514 39.06 -6.77 17.45
N VAL A 515 38.85 -7.65 18.43
CA VAL A 515 39.63 -7.63 19.68
C VAL A 515 40.97 -8.28 19.37
N VAL A 516 42.08 -7.63 19.70
CA VAL A 516 43.43 -8.21 19.57
C VAL A 516 43.97 -8.73 20.90
N ASP A 517 43.56 -8.12 22.01
CA ASP A 517 43.91 -8.50 23.38
C ASP A 517 42.68 -8.26 24.29
N PRO A 518 42.33 -9.17 25.22
CA PRO A 518 43.08 -10.36 25.67
C PRO A 518 42.88 -11.63 24.85
N VAL A 519 41.84 -11.69 24.01
CA VAL A 519 41.53 -12.87 23.17
C VAL A 519 41.20 -12.39 21.76
N ALA A 520 42.05 -12.76 20.80
CA ALA A 520 41.86 -12.45 19.39
C ALA A 520 40.47 -12.91 18.91
N THR A 521 39.59 -11.94 18.61
CA THR A 521 38.19 -12.18 18.27
C THR A 521 37.76 -11.19 17.20
N GLU A 522 37.46 -11.67 15.99
CA GLU A 522 36.84 -10.86 14.95
C GLU A 522 35.42 -10.47 15.35
N LEU A 523 35.09 -9.20 15.15
CA LEU A 523 33.77 -8.63 15.42
C LEU A 523 33.12 -8.22 14.11
N PHE A 524 31.82 -8.41 14.02
CA PHE A 524 31.09 -7.80 12.93
C PHE A 524 30.99 -6.28 13.18
N ALA A 525 31.16 -5.46 12.16
CA ALA A 525 31.13 -4.01 12.33
C ALA A 525 30.38 -3.35 11.17
N ARG A 526 29.46 -2.43 11.50
CA ARG A 526 28.75 -1.64 10.51
C ARG A 526 29.12 -0.17 10.68
N ARG A 527 29.62 0.45 9.61
CA ARG A 527 29.82 1.90 9.62
C ARG A 527 28.48 2.63 9.80
N LEU A 528 28.44 3.59 10.73
CA LEU A 528 27.35 4.55 10.85
C LEU A 528 27.42 5.55 9.67
N VAL A 529 26.27 6.01 9.19
CA VAL A 529 26.23 6.96 8.06
C VAL A 529 26.78 8.32 8.50
N GLY A 530 27.64 8.94 7.70
CA GLY A 530 28.17 10.29 7.97
C GLY A 530 29.70 10.44 7.93
N PRO A 531 30.48 9.66 8.71
CA PRO A 531 31.92 9.83 8.86
C PRO A 531 32.69 9.69 7.54
N PRO A 532 33.94 10.16 7.42
CA PRO A 532 34.80 9.72 6.33
C PRO A 532 34.97 8.19 6.31
N LEU A 533 35.36 7.64 5.16
CA LEU A 533 35.85 6.27 5.12
C LEU A 533 37.22 6.22 5.80
N LEU A 534 37.45 5.20 6.63
CA LEU A 534 38.75 4.95 7.24
C LEU A 534 39.69 4.36 6.18
N ASP A 535 40.94 4.84 6.13
CA ASP A 535 42.00 4.35 5.24
C ASP A 535 43.28 4.12 6.07
N ASP A 536 43.13 3.33 7.13
CA ASP A 536 44.18 3.10 8.14
C ASP A 536 43.92 1.77 8.88
N ASP A 537 44.92 1.31 9.62
CA ASP A 537 44.87 0.11 10.47
C ASP A 537 45.31 0.48 11.89
N LEU A 538 44.32 0.65 12.77
CA LEU A 538 44.53 1.24 14.09
C LEU A 538 44.34 0.18 15.19
N GLU A 539 45.37 -0.05 16.00
CA GLU A 539 45.23 -0.74 17.28
C GLU A 539 45.02 0.28 18.39
N LEU A 540 43.83 0.24 19.01
CA LEU A 540 43.35 1.25 19.94
C LEU A 540 43.00 0.60 21.29
N PRO A 541 43.39 1.18 22.44
CA PRO A 541 42.83 0.79 23.71
C PRO A 541 41.31 1.06 23.68
N LEU A 542 40.52 0.15 24.23
CA LEU A 542 39.08 0.28 24.31
C LEU A 542 38.70 0.88 25.67
N VAL A 543 37.83 1.90 25.67
CA VAL A 543 37.27 2.48 26.90
C VAL A 543 35.75 2.54 26.83
N PHE A 544 35.07 2.34 27.97
CA PHE A 544 33.61 2.40 28.03
C PHE A 544 33.14 3.73 28.62
N ALA A 545 32.40 4.51 27.82
CA ALA A 545 31.90 5.83 28.19
C ALA A 545 30.38 5.83 28.42
N GLY A 546 29.82 4.77 29.01
CA GLY A 546 28.40 4.75 29.40
C GLY A 546 27.44 5.06 28.24
N THR A 547 26.65 6.12 28.37
CA THR A 547 25.74 6.60 27.32
C THR A 547 26.41 7.55 26.32
N GLY A 548 27.69 7.85 26.45
CA GLY A 548 28.39 8.83 25.63
C GLY A 548 27.94 10.27 25.92
N ALA A 549 27.36 10.52 27.11
CA ALA A 549 27.10 11.88 27.58
C ALA A 549 28.39 12.55 28.02
N VAL A 550 28.43 13.88 28.03
CA VAL A 550 29.63 14.65 28.46
C VAL A 550 30.11 14.24 29.86
N SER A 551 29.18 13.92 30.76
CA SER A 551 29.51 13.45 32.12
C SER A 551 30.21 12.10 32.16
N ASP A 552 29.99 11.25 31.16
CA ASP A 552 30.53 9.88 31.13
C ASP A 552 32.04 9.86 30.83
N TYR A 553 32.61 11.00 30.41
CA TYR A 553 34.04 11.19 30.13
C TYR A 553 34.84 11.72 31.32
N ALA A 554 34.20 12.01 32.47
CA ALA A 554 34.87 12.68 33.60
C ALA A 554 36.00 11.84 34.21
N ASP A 555 35.87 10.52 34.21
CA ASP A 555 36.75 9.57 34.90
C ASP A 555 37.41 8.55 33.95
N ILE A 556 37.39 8.80 32.63
CA ILE A 556 38.03 7.95 31.62
C ILE A 556 39.02 8.75 30.76
N ASP A 557 40.13 8.12 30.38
CA ASP A 557 41.04 8.69 29.38
C ASP A 557 40.67 8.15 28.00
N ALA A 558 40.00 8.98 27.20
CA ALA A 558 39.61 8.64 25.84
C ALA A 558 40.69 8.99 24.80
N THR A 559 41.82 9.57 25.21
CA THR A 559 42.84 10.08 24.28
C THR A 559 43.45 8.95 23.47
N GLY A 560 43.24 8.95 22.15
CA GLY A 560 43.73 7.90 21.25
C GLY A 560 43.02 6.55 21.41
N ALA A 561 41.92 6.49 22.14
CA ALA A 561 41.18 5.26 22.40
C ALA A 561 40.01 5.05 21.42
N ALA A 562 39.59 3.79 21.28
CA ALA A 562 38.28 3.45 20.76
C ALA A 562 37.27 3.58 21.91
N VAL A 563 36.26 4.45 21.75
CA VAL A 563 35.26 4.68 22.81
C VAL A 563 34.00 3.85 22.53
N LEU A 564 33.69 2.92 23.42
CA LEU A 564 32.44 2.16 23.42
C LEU A 564 31.35 2.91 24.19
N THR A 565 30.17 3.05 23.56
CA THR A 565 28.99 3.68 24.16
C THR A 565 27.73 2.84 23.95
N LEU A 566 26.79 2.95 24.89
CA LEU A 566 25.41 2.52 24.68
C LEU A 566 24.75 3.38 23.61
N ARG A 567 23.82 2.82 22.84
CA ARG A 567 23.01 3.59 21.88
C ARG A 567 22.07 4.59 22.54
N ASP A 568 21.64 4.34 23.79
CA ASP A 568 20.67 5.18 24.51
C ASP A 568 21.29 6.52 24.94
N GLY A 569 20.44 7.47 25.32
CA GLY A 569 20.88 8.79 25.78
C GLY A 569 21.03 9.79 24.63
N PRO A 570 22.16 10.53 24.54
CA PRO A 570 22.38 11.54 23.50
C PRO A 570 22.20 11.01 22.08
N SER A 571 21.93 11.89 21.11
CA SER A 571 21.86 11.51 19.70
C SER A 571 23.23 11.01 19.20
N LEU A 572 23.24 10.15 18.16
CA LEU A 572 24.49 9.63 17.57
C LEU A 572 25.47 10.76 17.16
N PRO A 573 25.04 11.87 16.51
CA PRO A 573 25.93 13.01 16.25
C PRO A 573 26.51 13.64 17.53
N ALA A 574 25.75 13.69 18.63
CA ALA A 574 26.23 14.25 19.88
C ALA A 574 27.26 13.33 20.56
N LYS A 575 27.08 12.00 20.48
CA LYS A 575 28.06 11.03 20.97
C LYS A 575 29.39 11.17 20.23
N GLU A 576 29.35 11.24 18.90
CA GLU A 576 30.55 11.43 18.06
C GLU A 576 31.27 12.72 18.43
N ALA A 577 30.55 13.84 18.50
CA ALA A 577 31.16 15.13 18.85
C ALA A 577 31.78 15.11 20.25
N THR A 578 31.15 14.41 21.20
CA THR A 578 31.66 14.30 22.58
C THR A 578 32.90 13.41 22.65
N ALA A 579 32.89 12.25 22.00
CA ALA A 579 34.05 11.37 21.91
C ALA A 579 35.25 12.10 21.29
N ARG A 580 35.01 12.81 20.18
CA ARG A 580 36.02 13.60 19.48
C ARG A 580 36.60 14.71 20.34
N ALA A 581 35.75 15.45 21.07
CA ALA A 581 36.19 16.51 21.97
C ALA A 581 37.07 15.99 23.13
N ASN A 582 36.96 14.71 23.47
CA ASN A 582 37.79 14.05 24.49
C ASN A 582 38.96 13.24 23.90
N GLY A 583 39.29 13.46 22.61
CA GLY A 583 40.48 12.89 21.99
C GLY A 583 40.35 11.44 21.50
N ALA A 584 39.13 10.89 21.42
CA ALA A 584 38.90 9.55 20.88
C ALA A 584 39.42 9.40 19.45
N ALA A 585 39.94 8.21 19.13
CA ALA A 585 40.34 7.84 17.78
C ALA A 585 39.23 7.12 17.00
N ALA A 586 38.29 6.47 17.68
CA ALA A 586 37.11 5.84 17.08
C ALA A 586 35.91 5.85 18.04
N LEU A 587 34.70 5.78 17.49
CA LEU A 587 33.46 5.63 18.26
C LEU A 587 32.80 4.28 17.93
N LEU A 588 32.63 3.42 18.93
CA LEU A 588 31.82 2.21 18.86
C LEU A 588 30.51 2.45 19.62
N VAL A 589 29.39 2.14 18.99
CA VAL A 589 28.06 2.27 19.59
C VAL A 589 27.40 0.89 19.61
N MET A 590 27.17 0.35 20.79
CA MET A 590 26.45 -0.91 20.95
C MET A 590 24.94 -0.71 21.01
N ASN A 591 24.20 -1.64 20.42
CA ASN A 591 22.74 -1.64 20.56
C ASN A 591 22.34 -1.99 22.01
N ASN A 592 21.31 -1.33 22.56
CA ASN A 592 20.84 -1.64 23.92
C ASN A 592 19.85 -2.81 23.95
N ALA A 593 19.65 -3.45 22.80
CA ALA A 593 18.84 -4.64 22.63
C ALA A 593 19.61 -5.66 21.79
N THR A 594 19.17 -6.92 21.81
CA THR A 594 19.68 -8.00 20.98
C THR A 594 19.70 -7.60 19.49
N GLY A 595 20.79 -7.92 18.81
CA GLY A 595 20.99 -7.65 17.40
C GLY A 595 21.50 -6.24 17.08
N TRP A 596 21.46 -5.93 15.79
CA TRP A 596 22.08 -4.73 15.20
C TRP A 596 21.14 -3.54 15.09
N PHE A 597 21.73 -2.37 14.85
CA PHE A 597 20.99 -1.19 14.44
C PHE A 597 21.69 -0.45 13.30
N SER A 598 20.97 0.47 12.68
CA SER A 598 21.53 1.44 11.73
C SER A 598 21.26 2.85 12.23
N GLY A 599 22.16 3.77 11.88
CA GLY A 599 22.09 5.15 12.35
C GLY A 599 23.02 6.06 11.58
N SER A 600 22.88 7.36 11.83
CA SER A 600 23.69 8.41 11.21
C SER A 600 24.27 9.31 12.29
N VAL A 601 25.58 9.57 12.24
CA VAL A 601 26.27 10.59 13.04
C VAL A 601 26.34 11.94 12.32
N GLY A 602 25.81 12.02 11.09
CA GLY A 602 25.76 13.25 10.30
C GLY A 602 27.07 13.56 9.56
N GLY A 603 27.01 14.45 8.57
CA GLY A 603 28.14 14.73 7.67
C GLY A 603 29.26 15.60 8.27
N ALA A 604 29.13 16.04 9.52
CA ALA A 604 30.17 16.76 10.25
C ALA A 604 31.01 15.85 11.16
N ALA A 605 30.70 14.54 11.17
CA ALA A 605 31.47 13.56 11.93
C ALA A 605 32.85 13.36 11.31
N GLU A 606 33.87 13.28 12.16
CA GLU A 606 35.27 13.12 11.77
C GLU A 606 35.83 11.77 12.24
N LEU A 607 35.26 11.18 13.29
CA LEU A 607 35.70 9.88 13.80
C LEU A 607 35.10 8.71 13.00
N PRO A 608 35.89 7.65 12.73
CA PRO A 608 35.35 6.34 12.39
C PRO A 608 34.30 5.94 13.44
N SER A 609 33.03 5.87 13.00
CA SER A 609 31.90 5.60 13.88
C SER A 609 31.20 4.31 13.47
N ILE A 610 31.12 3.37 14.40
CA ILE A 610 30.82 1.96 14.17
C ILE A 610 29.63 1.56 15.04
N ALA A 611 28.62 0.94 14.43
CA ALA A 611 27.58 0.22 15.14
C ALA A 611 28.01 -1.23 15.36
N ILE A 612 27.87 -1.71 16.59
CA ILE A 612 28.04 -3.11 16.98
C ILE A 612 26.74 -3.69 17.55
N SER A 613 26.59 -5.02 17.55
CA SER A 613 25.43 -5.68 18.14
C SER A 613 25.37 -5.45 19.66
N GLY A 614 24.20 -5.70 20.26
CA GLY A 614 24.09 -5.71 21.71
C GLY A 614 24.94 -6.83 22.35
N GLU A 615 25.08 -7.95 21.67
CA GLU A 615 25.79 -9.15 22.11
C GLU A 615 27.31 -8.94 22.13
N GLU A 616 27.90 -8.46 21.03
CA GLU A 616 29.34 -8.15 21.00
C GLU A 616 29.66 -6.94 21.89
N GLY A 617 28.76 -5.96 21.96
CA GLY A 617 28.92 -4.84 22.89
C GLY A 617 28.91 -5.31 24.36
N ALA A 618 28.05 -6.25 24.73
CA ALA A 618 28.05 -6.85 26.06
C ALA A 618 29.34 -7.65 26.30
N MET A 619 29.78 -8.44 25.33
CA MET A 619 31.05 -9.17 25.40
C MET A 619 32.24 -8.23 25.63
N LEU A 620 32.32 -7.12 24.89
CA LEU A 620 33.37 -6.10 25.06
C LEU A 620 33.33 -5.46 26.45
N ARG A 621 32.13 -5.23 27.00
CA ARG A 621 31.97 -4.70 28.36
C ARG A 621 32.41 -5.70 29.42
N ASP A 622 32.12 -6.98 29.23
CA ASP A 622 32.56 -8.03 30.15
C ASP A 622 34.09 -8.16 30.13
N LEU A 623 34.70 -8.14 28.94
CA LEU A 623 36.17 -8.12 28.79
C LEU A 623 36.81 -6.90 29.48
N LEU A 624 36.21 -5.70 29.33
CA LEU A 624 36.68 -4.48 30.00
C LEU A 624 36.54 -4.52 31.53
N ALA A 625 35.60 -5.32 32.06
CA ALA A 625 35.47 -5.51 33.49
C ALA A 625 36.57 -6.42 34.05
N ASP A 626 37.11 -7.32 33.21
CA ASP A 626 38.16 -8.27 33.56
C ASP A 626 39.59 -7.73 33.34
N GLY A 627 39.76 -6.70 32.51
CA GLY A 627 41.07 -6.09 32.26
C GLY A 627 41.09 -5.06 31.12
N GLU A 628 42.30 -4.71 30.69
CA GLU A 628 42.49 -3.88 29.51
C GLU A 628 42.10 -4.65 28.24
N VAL A 629 41.50 -3.94 27.28
CA VAL A 629 41.09 -4.50 26.00
C VAL A 629 41.65 -3.63 24.90
N THR A 630 42.29 -4.25 23.91
CA THR A 630 42.76 -3.55 22.71
C THR A 630 41.95 -4.04 21.52
N VAL A 631 41.47 -3.10 20.70
CA VAL A 631 40.72 -3.39 19.48
C VAL A 631 41.50 -2.91 18.26
N ARG A 632 41.47 -3.70 17.19
CA ARG A 632 41.91 -3.30 15.86
C ARG A 632 40.72 -2.73 15.10
N VAL A 633 40.84 -1.50 14.61
CA VAL A 633 39.88 -0.84 13.73
C VAL A 633 40.61 -0.55 12.42
N ALA A 634 40.31 -1.32 11.38
CA ALA A 634 40.94 -1.15 10.07
C ALA A 634 39.89 -0.79 9.02
N GLY A 635 40.31 -0.08 7.97
CA GLY A 635 39.43 0.23 6.85
C GLY A 635 40.22 0.57 5.61
N THR A 636 39.65 0.21 4.44
CA THR A 636 40.17 0.61 3.13
C THR A 636 39.18 1.57 2.48
N ALA A 637 39.52 2.86 2.44
CA ALA A 637 38.59 3.88 1.90
C ALA A 637 38.44 3.75 0.39
N PHE A 638 39.53 3.43 -0.29
CA PHE A 638 39.59 3.24 -1.72
C PHE A 638 40.12 1.85 -2.01
N SER A 639 39.20 0.92 -2.30
CA SER A 639 39.58 -0.45 -2.60
C SER A 639 40.52 -0.48 -3.82
N PRO A 640 41.68 -1.16 -3.72
CA PRO A 640 42.61 -1.30 -4.84
C PRO A 640 42.07 -2.22 -5.95
N TYR A 641 40.99 -2.95 -5.66
CA TYR A 641 40.29 -3.82 -6.60
C TYR A 641 38.77 -3.66 -6.49
N LEU A 642 38.07 -3.92 -7.59
CA LEU A 642 36.62 -4.08 -7.57
C LEU A 642 36.29 -5.26 -8.45
N TYR A 643 35.64 -6.26 -7.87
CA TYR A 643 35.03 -7.34 -8.62
C TYR A 643 33.60 -6.96 -8.97
N GLU A 644 33.22 -7.16 -10.23
CA GLU A 644 31.84 -7.18 -10.70
C GLU A 644 31.55 -8.60 -11.15
N LEU A 645 30.99 -9.40 -10.25
CA LEU A 645 30.76 -10.83 -10.46
C LEU A 645 29.32 -11.07 -10.84
N VAL A 646 29.12 -11.92 -11.85
CA VAL A 646 27.81 -12.26 -12.39
C VAL A 646 27.73 -13.77 -12.54
N TYR A 647 26.81 -14.39 -11.81
CA TYR A 647 26.57 -15.83 -11.82
C TYR A 647 25.15 -16.09 -12.34
N PRO A 648 24.99 -16.31 -13.65
CA PRO A 648 23.70 -16.72 -14.21
C PRO A 648 23.46 -18.20 -13.95
N GLU A 649 22.24 -18.52 -13.53
CA GLU A 649 21.72 -19.86 -13.32
C GLU A 649 20.47 -20.01 -14.19
N PRO A 650 20.59 -20.69 -15.34
CA PRO A 650 19.46 -20.93 -16.22
C PRO A 650 18.53 -21.99 -15.61
N ASP A 651 17.24 -21.80 -15.89
CA ASP A 651 16.13 -22.72 -15.66
C ASP A 651 15.87 -23.11 -14.21
N ARG A 652 16.52 -22.54 -13.20
CA ARG A 652 16.20 -22.88 -11.79
C ARG A 652 16.40 -21.70 -10.85
N PHE A 653 15.67 -21.71 -9.73
CA PHE A 653 16.06 -20.87 -8.60
C PHE A 653 17.45 -21.24 -8.11
N PRO A 654 18.22 -20.26 -7.59
CA PRO A 654 19.62 -20.45 -7.26
C PRO A 654 19.79 -21.63 -6.29
N SER A 655 20.81 -22.44 -6.49
CA SER A 655 21.08 -23.58 -5.59
C SER A 655 21.53 -23.15 -4.20
N GLY A 656 22.00 -21.90 -4.05
CA GLY A 656 22.82 -21.50 -2.91
C GLY A 656 24.21 -22.12 -3.01
N GLY A 657 24.99 -21.94 -1.95
CA GLY A 657 26.35 -22.48 -1.86
C GLY A 657 27.42 -21.49 -2.29
N GLN A 658 28.58 -22.03 -2.70
CA GLN A 658 29.81 -21.30 -2.88
C GLN A 658 30.13 -21.10 -4.37
N TYR A 659 30.18 -19.84 -4.80
CA TYR A 659 30.74 -19.45 -6.10
C TYR A 659 32.21 -19.13 -5.94
N VAL A 660 33.05 -19.57 -6.86
CA VAL A 660 34.49 -19.25 -6.86
C VAL A 660 34.80 -18.38 -8.07
N ALA A 661 35.30 -17.17 -7.85
CA ALA A 661 35.75 -16.26 -8.88
C ALA A 661 37.18 -16.62 -9.32
N GLU A 662 37.32 -17.72 -10.06
CA GLU A 662 38.62 -18.19 -10.54
C GLU A 662 39.26 -17.15 -11.47
N PRO A 663 40.55 -16.79 -11.28
CA PRO A 663 41.21 -15.78 -12.12
C PRO A 663 41.12 -16.03 -13.62
N ALA A 664 41.05 -17.30 -14.05
CA ALA A 664 40.92 -17.68 -15.46
C ALA A 664 39.54 -17.35 -16.07
N GLN A 665 38.52 -17.10 -15.26
CA GLN A 665 37.15 -16.78 -15.66
C GLN A 665 36.87 -15.27 -15.66
N LEU A 666 37.86 -14.45 -15.25
CA LEU A 666 37.71 -13.01 -15.08
C LEU A 666 38.38 -12.24 -16.22
N ALA A 667 37.81 -11.08 -16.54
CA ALA A 667 38.43 -10.09 -17.42
C ALA A 667 38.79 -8.84 -16.60
N THR A 668 40.02 -8.35 -16.76
CA THR A 668 40.44 -7.10 -16.11
C THR A 668 40.08 -5.91 -17.00
N VAL A 669 39.30 -4.98 -16.44
CA VAL A 669 38.99 -3.70 -17.07
C VAL A 669 39.75 -2.61 -16.32
N ASN A 670 40.75 -2.01 -16.97
CA ASN A 670 41.48 -0.88 -16.43
C ASN A 670 40.76 0.42 -16.78
N ASN A 671 40.16 1.08 -15.80
CA ASN A 671 39.52 2.37 -15.96
C ASN A 671 40.41 3.48 -15.40
N THR A 672 40.68 4.51 -16.21
CA THR A 672 41.30 5.75 -15.75
C THR A 672 40.22 6.82 -15.64
N ILE A 673 39.92 7.24 -14.42
CA ILE A 673 38.92 8.28 -14.16
C ILE A 673 39.65 9.60 -13.89
N HIS A 674 39.37 10.63 -14.69
CA HIS A 674 39.92 11.97 -14.49
C HIS A 674 38.93 12.84 -13.71
N GLY A 675 39.26 13.15 -12.45
CA GLY A 675 38.48 14.04 -11.59
C GLY A 675 39.04 15.45 -11.49
N VAL A 676 38.18 16.42 -11.14
CA VAL A 676 38.61 17.77 -10.78
C VAL A 676 39.03 17.76 -9.31
N PRO A 677 40.20 18.33 -8.94
CA PRO A 677 40.63 18.42 -7.55
C PRO A 677 39.53 18.99 -6.65
N GLY A 678 39.19 18.30 -5.56
CA GLY A 678 38.12 18.70 -4.62
C GLY A 678 36.72 18.15 -4.93
N HIS A 679 36.55 17.36 -6.00
CA HIS A 679 35.31 16.63 -6.28
C HIS A 679 35.58 15.12 -6.30
N THR A 680 34.88 14.36 -5.46
CA THR A 680 34.90 12.90 -5.50
C THR A 680 34.25 12.44 -6.81
N VAL A 681 35.01 11.79 -7.69
CA VAL A 681 34.43 10.98 -8.76
C VAL A 681 34.33 9.57 -8.19
N GLY A 682 33.10 9.07 -8.14
CA GLY A 682 32.69 7.91 -7.35
C GLY A 682 33.29 6.58 -7.75
#